data_AF-A0A950V8J2-F1
#
_entry.id   AF-A0A950V8J2-F1
#
_cell.length_a   1.000
_cell.length_b   1.000
_cell.length_c   1.000
_cell.angle_alpha   90.00
_cell.angle_beta   90.00
_cell.angle_gamma   90.00
#
_symmetry.space_group_name_H-M   'P 1'
#
loop_
_entity.id
_entity.type
_entity.pdbx_description
1 polymer ?
#
loop_
_entity_poly.entity_id
_entity_poly.type
_entity_poly.pdbx_seq_one_letter_code
_entity_poly.pdbx_strand_id
1 'polypeptide(L)'
;MTRLFSTILIAGLLGSMSPAAQNAAATKDETSVRSHLPLRTDGSWIVDRTGKRFKLRSVNWYGAEEQDHVVAGLELEKLSLIVQRIKAMGFNSVRLLWSNELFEMNPIVPDYAIRGNPEFRGMRAMRVFDAVVHAIADAGLLIVLDNHTSNGDWCCGNNDGNGLWYNQDYPEQNWISDWMHIVARYRDVPEVVGADLRNELRAGATWGGAPSTDWHAAAERGGNAVLSANRNLLIFVEGINYALDLTGVARLRVQLGVPNRLVYSAHDYPWDHNGITTEQQLFAQLDQKWGFVTAPGQPYTAPIWIGEFGTCHDQPSCLTSSSPGTNGFWFQGFRDYLDRRDFDWAYWALNGTQARGTGRTFGYEESYGVLDPYWNAPALPLVIPPPSVNLLTMLQTVMQPLQGPGAGRLNLAPVVSIIAPPPGSIFAAGSNVAISANASRRAGLIQKVDFYANGESIGSSITAPFQIEWTNVPPGNFEITAVATGSGDTVGSTTGISAPVRVMVFDYENYAPGTGNSIAIDFGNYRTTPMSLTEMAGVVPQQNWNGAYGNSGSLGSLVDKSGSTTGAQVTWAASNMWYTSTPDQPGDFRMMRGYLDNTNTSPTIVTVSQLPNAFAHYDVYVYFDGGNGTVERLGNYRILTSQDAS
;
A
#
# COMPACT_ATOMS: atom_id res chain seq x y z
N MET A 1 -27.73 48.91 35.08
CA MET A 1 -27.15 49.89 34.15
C MET A 1 -25.71 49.46 33.87
N THR A 2 -25.41 48.84 32.73
CA THR A 2 -24.80 49.50 31.54
C THR A 2 -23.53 50.27 31.91
N ARG A 3 -22.31 49.76 31.70
CA ARG A 3 -21.41 49.86 30.50
C ARG A 3 -20.01 50.19 31.08
N LEU A 4 -18.85 49.99 30.49
CA LEU A 4 -18.27 49.31 29.33
C LEU A 4 -16.76 49.36 29.61
N PHE A 5 -16.00 48.31 29.33
CA PHE A 5 -14.62 48.49 28.87
C PHE A 5 -14.60 48.12 27.40
N SER A 6 -14.30 49.11 26.57
CA SER A 6 -14.30 49.04 25.11
C SER A 6 -13.10 48.26 24.60
N THR A 7 -13.38 47.18 23.87
CA THR A 7 -12.48 46.58 22.89
C THR A 7 -12.45 47.50 21.66
N ILE A 8 -11.24 47.84 21.19
CA ILE A 8 -11.04 48.61 19.97
C ILE A 8 -11.43 47.72 18.77
N LEU A 9 -12.47 48.14 18.06
CA LEU A 9 -12.78 47.72 16.70
C LEU A 9 -11.78 48.37 15.74
N ILE A 10 -11.09 47.58 14.92
CA ILE A 10 -10.65 48.02 13.59
C ILE A 10 -11.47 47.22 12.59
N ALA A 11 -12.44 47.89 11.99
CA ALA A 11 -13.21 47.40 10.85
C ALA A 11 -12.72 48.11 9.58
N GLY A 12 -12.56 47.34 8.50
CA GLY A 12 -12.24 47.79 7.13
C GLY A 12 -10.74 47.68 6.83
N LEU A 13 -10.25 47.00 5.80
CA LEU A 13 -10.86 46.59 4.54
C LEU A 13 -10.49 45.13 4.21
N LEU A 14 -11.46 44.23 4.16
CA LEU A 14 -11.36 43.04 3.30
C LEU A 14 -11.72 43.50 1.89
N GLY A 15 -10.73 44.04 1.19
CA GLY A 15 -10.80 44.13 -0.27
C GLY A 15 -10.84 42.71 -0.82
N SER A 16 -11.90 42.39 -1.55
CA SER A 16 -12.03 41.16 -2.32
C SER A 16 -10.77 40.94 -3.15
N MET A 17 -9.95 39.96 -2.78
CA MET A 17 -8.87 39.51 -3.63
C MET A 17 -9.49 38.94 -4.90
N SER A 18 -9.05 39.42 -6.06
CA SER A 18 -9.45 38.86 -7.35
C SER A 18 -9.09 37.36 -7.42
N PRO A 19 -9.84 36.54 -8.17
CA PRO A 19 -9.55 35.11 -8.36
C PRO A 19 -8.10 34.81 -8.77
N ALA A 20 -7.42 35.78 -9.39
CA ALA A 20 -6.01 35.68 -9.78
C ALA A 20 -5.02 35.62 -8.60
N ALA A 21 -5.37 36.12 -7.40
CA ALA A 21 -4.48 36.15 -6.24
C ALA A 21 -4.63 34.93 -5.31
N GLN A 22 -5.78 34.24 -5.34
CA GLN A 22 -5.93 32.94 -4.69
C GLN A 22 -5.14 31.84 -5.41
N ASN A 23 -4.94 31.98 -6.73
CA ASN A 23 -4.08 31.09 -7.52
C ASN A 23 -2.57 31.30 -7.29
N ALA A 24 -2.14 32.34 -6.57
CA ALA A 24 -0.74 32.61 -6.31
C ALA A 24 -0.24 32.12 -4.93
N ALA A 25 -1.12 31.62 -4.07
CA ALA A 25 -0.76 31.09 -2.75
C ALA A 25 -0.58 29.55 -2.73
N ALA A 26 -0.85 28.86 -3.85
CA ALA A 26 -0.65 27.42 -4.02
C ALA A 26 0.77 27.05 -4.54
N THR A 27 1.70 28.00 -4.61
CA THR A 27 3.06 27.76 -5.10
C THR A 27 4.09 27.80 -3.96
N LYS A 28 4.07 26.78 -3.11
CA LYS A 28 5.23 26.30 -2.34
C LYS A 28 5.09 24.80 -2.13
N ASP A 29 5.02 24.07 -3.23
CA ASP A 29 5.29 22.63 -3.23
C ASP A 29 6.81 22.49 -3.36
N GLU A 30 7.45 21.85 -2.38
CA GLU A 30 8.88 21.52 -2.44
C GLU A 30 9.11 20.58 -3.63
N THR A 31 9.42 21.18 -4.78
CA THR A 31 9.86 20.55 -6.03
C THR A 31 8.97 19.40 -6.51
N SER A 32 7.90 19.73 -7.26
CA SER A 32 7.15 18.80 -8.12
C SER A 32 8.04 17.70 -8.71
N VAL A 33 7.56 16.44 -8.77
CA VAL A 33 8.30 15.29 -9.33
C VAL A 33 8.95 15.58 -10.70
N ARG A 34 8.31 16.47 -11.49
CA ARG A 34 8.80 16.98 -12.78
C ARG A 34 10.17 17.65 -12.71
N SER A 35 10.54 18.22 -11.57
CA SER A 35 11.84 18.84 -11.35
C SER A 35 13.00 17.84 -11.42
N HIS A 36 12.74 16.54 -11.21
CA HIS A 36 13.73 15.48 -11.35
C HIS A 36 13.86 14.96 -12.80
N LEU A 37 12.92 15.29 -13.68
CA LEU A 37 12.81 14.69 -15.01
C LEU A 37 13.59 15.48 -16.08
N PRO A 38 14.06 14.82 -17.16
CA PRO A 38 13.98 13.38 -17.40
C PRO A 38 14.99 12.58 -16.57
N LEU A 39 14.65 11.32 -16.28
CA LEU A 39 15.58 10.37 -15.66
C LEU A 39 16.66 9.92 -16.66
N ARG A 40 17.78 9.40 -16.13
CA ARG A 40 18.91 8.86 -16.90
C ARG A 40 19.64 7.80 -16.08
N THR A 41 20.58 7.10 -16.72
CA THR A 41 21.43 6.12 -16.04
C THR A 41 22.86 6.60 -15.89
N ASP A 42 23.48 6.34 -14.73
CA ASP A 42 24.87 6.63 -14.43
C ASP A 42 25.49 5.46 -13.65
N GLY A 43 26.39 4.71 -14.31
CA GLY A 43 26.89 3.44 -13.80
C GLY A 43 25.74 2.48 -13.48
N SER A 44 25.66 2.03 -12.23
CA SER A 44 24.64 1.11 -11.73
C SER A 44 23.37 1.81 -11.23
N TRP A 45 23.22 3.13 -11.44
CA TRP A 45 22.16 3.93 -10.83
C TRP A 45 21.22 4.57 -11.85
N ILE A 46 19.93 4.61 -11.51
CA ILE A 46 18.99 5.57 -12.09
C ILE A 46 19.16 6.90 -11.33
N VAL A 47 19.32 7.99 -12.08
CA VAL A 47 19.54 9.33 -11.55
C VAL A 47 18.61 10.34 -12.19
N ASP A 48 18.34 11.42 -11.47
CA ASP A 48 17.58 12.55 -11.96
C ASP A 48 18.39 13.41 -12.95
N ARG A 49 17.74 14.45 -13.49
CA ARG A 49 18.36 15.41 -14.41
C ARG A 49 19.61 16.12 -13.84
N THR A 50 19.74 16.16 -12.51
CA THR A 50 20.89 16.77 -11.81
C THR A 50 22.00 15.77 -11.55
N GLY A 51 21.74 14.46 -11.71
CA GLY A 51 22.70 13.38 -11.46
C GLY A 51 22.58 12.78 -10.06
N LYS A 52 21.56 13.17 -9.28
CA LYS A 52 21.30 12.59 -7.97
C LYS A 52 20.57 11.26 -8.12
N ARG A 53 20.90 10.26 -7.30
CA ARG A 53 20.17 8.98 -7.23
C ARG A 53 18.66 9.22 -7.14
N PHE A 54 17.93 8.59 -8.05
CA PHE A 54 16.48 8.53 -8.03
C PHE A 54 16.09 7.06 -7.99
N LYS A 55 15.53 6.60 -6.87
CA LYS A 55 15.08 5.21 -6.70
C LYS A 55 13.63 5.06 -7.13
N LEU A 56 13.36 4.18 -8.08
CA LEU A 56 12.02 3.75 -8.45
C LEU A 56 11.54 2.71 -7.44
N ARG A 57 10.45 3.04 -6.74
CA ARG A 57 9.75 2.18 -5.80
C ARG A 57 8.33 2.03 -6.33
N SER A 58 8.20 1.06 -7.22
CA SER A 58 7.03 0.93 -8.08
C SER A 58 6.09 -0.16 -7.59
N VAL A 59 4.87 -0.14 -8.11
CA VAL A 59 3.92 -1.22 -7.99
C VAL A 59 3.38 -1.58 -9.37
N ASN A 60 3.15 -2.86 -9.63
CA ASN A 60 2.49 -3.33 -10.85
C ASN A 60 0.97 -3.11 -10.74
N TRP A 61 0.37 -2.43 -11.71
CA TRP A 61 -1.09 -2.31 -11.80
C TRP A 61 -1.56 -2.96 -13.10
N TYR A 62 -2.07 -4.18 -12.95
CA TYR A 62 -2.35 -5.09 -14.05
C TYR A 62 -3.86 -5.16 -14.38
N GLY A 63 -4.18 -5.73 -15.55
CA GLY A 63 -5.52 -6.04 -16.03
C GLY A 63 -5.81 -5.46 -17.42
N ALA A 64 -5.13 -4.38 -17.82
CA ALA A 64 -5.32 -3.77 -19.14
C ALA A 64 -4.74 -4.64 -20.26
N GLU A 65 -3.65 -5.34 -19.96
CA GLU A 65 -3.04 -6.38 -20.79
C GLU A 65 -3.83 -7.69 -20.84
N GLU A 66 -4.86 -7.87 -20.01
CA GLU A 66 -5.68 -9.10 -19.95
C GLU A 66 -6.99 -8.99 -20.77
N GLN A 67 -7.88 -9.98 -20.64
CA GLN A 67 -9.11 -10.10 -21.45
C GLN A 67 -10.15 -9.00 -21.17
N ASP A 68 -10.05 -8.31 -20.03
CA ASP A 68 -10.95 -7.19 -19.70
C ASP A 68 -10.53 -5.88 -20.38
N HIS A 69 -9.28 -5.79 -20.84
CA HIS A 69 -8.70 -4.60 -21.48
C HIS A 69 -8.83 -3.31 -20.67
N VAL A 70 -8.86 -3.45 -19.34
CA VAL A 70 -8.89 -2.35 -18.38
C VAL A 70 -8.22 -2.80 -17.08
N VAL A 71 -7.50 -1.89 -16.43
CA VAL A 71 -6.89 -2.18 -15.12
C VAL A 71 -7.95 -2.62 -14.11
N ALA A 72 -7.62 -3.59 -13.26
CA ALA A 72 -8.55 -4.05 -12.23
C ALA A 72 -8.81 -2.96 -11.16
N GLY A 73 -9.90 -3.11 -10.41
CA GLY A 73 -10.29 -2.24 -9.30
C GLY A 73 -11.29 -1.14 -9.68
N LEU A 74 -11.40 -0.79 -10.96
CA LEU A 74 -12.35 0.23 -11.42
C LEU A 74 -13.82 -0.19 -11.28
N GLU A 75 -14.09 -1.46 -10.99
CA GLU A 75 -15.41 -2.00 -10.66
C GLU A 75 -15.85 -1.77 -9.21
N LEU A 76 -14.90 -1.43 -8.33
CA LEU A 76 -15.11 -1.25 -6.89
C LEU A 76 -14.85 0.18 -6.43
N GLU A 77 -13.86 0.86 -7.00
CA GLU A 77 -13.36 2.11 -6.46
C GLU A 77 -13.08 3.16 -7.53
N LYS A 78 -13.15 4.44 -7.14
CA LYS A 78 -12.82 5.56 -8.03
C LYS A 78 -11.36 5.56 -8.41
N LEU A 79 -11.08 5.77 -9.71
CA LEU A 79 -9.72 5.89 -10.25
C LEU A 79 -8.85 6.88 -9.44
N SER A 80 -9.39 8.06 -9.13
CA SER A 80 -8.69 9.07 -8.34
C SER A 80 -8.30 8.58 -6.95
N LEU A 81 -9.16 7.81 -6.27
CA LEU A 81 -8.91 7.29 -4.94
C LEU A 81 -7.88 6.15 -4.97
N ILE A 82 -7.92 5.28 -5.97
CA ILE A 82 -6.89 4.23 -6.16
C ILE A 82 -5.51 4.88 -6.33
N VAL A 83 -5.39 5.88 -7.20
CA VAL A 83 -4.12 6.57 -7.45
C VAL A 83 -3.62 7.31 -6.19
N GLN A 84 -4.52 7.99 -5.47
CA GLN A 84 -4.15 8.64 -4.20
C GLN A 84 -3.64 7.62 -3.17
N ARG A 85 -4.20 6.40 -3.14
CA ARG A 85 -3.72 5.32 -2.27
C ARG A 85 -2.33 4.84 -2.66
N ILE A 86 -2.04 4.66 -3.95
CA ILE A 86 -0.68 4.30 -4.41
C ILE A 86 0.35 5.29 -3.84
N LYS A 87 0.06 6.60 -3.94
CA LYS A 87 0.92 7.65 -3.39
C LYS A 87 1.01 7.59 -1.87
N ALA A 88 -0.12 7.43 -1.18
CA ALA A 88 -0.19 7.37 0.28
C ALA A 88 0.56 6.16 0.87
N MET A 89 0.60 5.04 0.15
CA MET A 89 1.37 3.84 0.52
C MET A 89 2.89 4.02 0.37
N GLY A 90 3.33 5.11 -0.27
CA GLY A 90 4.72 5.50 -0.39
C GLY A 90 5.37 5.17 -1.73
N PHE A 91 4.66 4.52 -2.66
CA PHE A 91 5.16 4.31 -4.03
C PHE A 91 5.35 5.65 -4.75
N ASN A 92 6.32 5.72 -5.67
CA ASN A 92 6.54 6.89 -6.53
C ASN A 92 6.39 6.60 -8.02
N SER A 93 6.15 5.34 -8.38
CA SER A 93 5.99 4.90 -9.76
C SER A 93 5.00 3.74 -9.88
N VAL A 94 4.44 3.57 -11.07
CA VAL A 94 3.56 2.45 -11.44
C VAL A 94 4.16 1.77 -12.68
N ARG A 95 4.38 0.45 -12.63
CA ARG A 95 4.56 -0.37 -13.84
C ARG A 95 3.15 -0.65 -14.36
N LEU A 96 2.81 -0.03 -15.49
CA LEU A 96 1.47 -0.04 -16.07
C LEU A 96 1.46 -0.89 -17.33
N LEU A 97 0.75 -2.00 -17.24
CA LEU A 97 0.79 -3.07 -18.22
C LEU A 97 -0.20 -2.81 -19.36
N TRP A 98 0.16 -3.21 -20.57
CA TRP A 98 -0.70 -3.17 -21.74
C TRP A 98 -0.35 -4.30 -22.71
N SER A 99 -1.29 -4.65 -23.59
CA SER A 99 -1.11 -5.67 -24.63
C SER A 99 -1.20 -5.09 -26.04
N ASN A 100 -0.53 -5.72 -27.01
CA ASN A 100 -0.70 -5.36 -28.43
C ASN A 100 -2.19 -5.46 -28.82
N GLU A 101 -2.88 -6.50 -28.36
CA GLU A 101 -4.31 -6.68 -28.56
C GLU A 101 -5.16 -5.51 -28.04
N LEU A 102 -4.91 -5.02 -26.81
CA LEU A 102 -5.59 -3.84 -26.27
C LEU A 102 -5.37 -2.62 -27.20
N PHE A 103 -4.14 -2.42 -27.64
CA PHE A 103 -3.77 -1.24 -28.43
C PHE A 103 -4.36 -1.30 -29.84
N GLU A 104 -4.21 -2.43 -30.53
CA GLU A 104 -4.64 -2.63 -31.91
C GLU A 104 -6.16 -2.78 -32.02
N MET A 105 -6.80 -3.60 -31.18
CA MET A 105 -8.26 -3.80 -31.24
C MET A 105 -9.04 -2.66 -30.60
N ASN A 106 -8.49 -2.08 -29.52
CA ASN A 106 -9.10 -1.00 -28.76
C ASN A 106 -10.61 -1.21 -28.50
N PRO A 107 -11.00 -2.34 -27.86
CA PRO A 107 -12.39 -2.74 -27.71
C PRO A 107 -13.14 -1.81 -26.74
N ILE A 108 -14.47 -1.91 -26.68
CA ILE A 108 -15.25 -1.25 -25.62
C ILE A 108 -15.00 -2.01 -24.32
N VAL A 109 -14.69 -1.28 -23.24
CA VAL A 109 -14.48 -1.91 -21.93
C VAL A 109 -15.80 -2.51 -21.40
N PRO A 110 -15.78 -3.69 -20.76
CA PRO A 110 -16.98 -4.26 -20.20
C PRO A 110 -17.54 -3.42 -19.03
N ASP A 111 -18.86 -3.16 -19.03
CA ASP A 111 -19.52 -2.34 -18.00
C ASP A 111 -19.32 -2.88 -16.57
N TYR A 112 -19.19 -4.20 -16.40
CA TYR A 112 -18.95 -4.78 -15.08
C TYR A 112 -17.58 -4.41 -14.52
N ALA A 113 -16.57 -4.21 -15.37
CA ALA A 113 -15.19 -3.93 -14.99
C ALA A 113 -14.97 -2.46 -14.60
N ILE A 114 -15.94 -1.59 -14.88
CA ILE A 114 -15.88 -0.14 -14.61
C ILE A 114 -17.07 0.35 -13.78
N ARG A 115 -17.76 -0.53 -13.05
CA ARG A 115 -18.96 -0.19 -12.27
C ARG A 115 -18.74 0.94 -11.24
N GLY A 116 -17.54 1.06 -10.65
CA GLY A 116 -17.17 2.16 -9.76
C GLY A 116 -16.92 3.49 -10.49
N ASN A 117 -16.70 3.44 -11.81
CA ASN A 117 -16.37 4.56 -12.67
C ASN A 117 -17.36 4.63 -13.86
N PRO A 118 -18.67 4.88 -13.61
CA PRO A 118 -19.71 4.88 -14.64
C PRO A 118 -19.48 5.90 -15.77
N GLU A 119 -18.63 6.90 -15.55
CA GLU A 119 -18.14 7.82 -16.57
C GLU A 119 -17.44 7.13 -17.75
N PHE A 120 -16.92 5.90 -17.57
CA PHE A 120 -16.26 5.12 -18.62
C PHE A 120 -17.17 4.20 -19.42
N ARG A 121 -18.48 4.14 -19.11
CA ARG A 121 -19.43 3.28 -19.84
C ARG A 121 -19.45 3.59 -21.33
N GLY A 122 -19.34 2.55 -22.16
CA GLY A 122 -19.29 2.67 -23.62
C GLY A 122 -17.99 3.26 -24.17
N MET A 123 -16.98 3.57 -23.34
CA MET A 123 -15.67 4.01 -23.80
C MET A 123 -14.83 2.84 -24.31
N ARG A 124 -13.94 3.15 -25.25
CA ARG A 124 -12.93 2.19 -25.72
C ARG A 124 -11.76 2.09 -24.74
N ALA A 125 -11.11 0.92 -24.69
CA ALA A 125 -10.02 0.57 -23.78
C ALA A 125 -8.92 1.64 -23.74
N MET A 126 -8.43 2.10 -24.89
CA MET A 126 -7.39 3.14 -24.93
C MET A 126 -7.83 4.48 -24.33
N ARG A 127 -9.13 4.82 -24.37
CA ARG A 127 -9.63 6.04 -23.71
C ARG A 127 -9.66 5.91 -22.20
N VAL A 128 -9.92 4.71 -21.69
CA VAL A 128 -9.83 4.43 -20.25
C VAL A 128 -8.37 4.37 -19.83
N PHE A 129 -7.51 3.74 -20.62
CA PHE A 129 -6.06 3.70 -20.39
C PHE A 129 -5.44 5.11 -20.39
N ASP A 130 -5.87 6.02 -21.28
CA ASP A 130 -5.51 7.45 -21.24
C ASP A 130 -5.84 8.07 -19.87
N ALA A 131 -7.07 7.84 -19.39
CA ALA A 131 -7.54 8.41 -18.14
C ALA A 131 -6.73 7.88 -16.95
N VAL A 132 -6.35 6.59 -16.98
CA VAL A 132 -5.47 5.97 -15.97
C VAL A 132 -4.08 6.61 -15.99
N VAL A 133 -3.46 6.73 -17.17
CA VAL A 133 -2.14 7.37 -17.32
C VAL A 133 -2.16 8.81 -16.80
N HIS A 134 -3.17 9.60 -17.19
CA HIS A 134 -3.29 10.98 -16.73
C HIS A 134 -3.59 11.08 -15.23
N ALA A 135 -4.43 10.21 -14.67
CA ALA A 135 -4.69 10.20 -13.23
C ALA A 135 -3.42 9.91 -12.42
N ILE A 136 -2.61 8.93 -12.84
CA ILE A 136 -1.32 8.61 -12.20
C ILE A 136 -0.38 9.82 -12.29
N ALA A 137 -0.25 10.42 -13.48
CA ALA A 137 0.62 11.58 -13.70
C ALA A 137 0.18 12.81 -12.89
N ASP A 138 -1.12 13.11 -12.84
CA ASP A 138 -1.69 14.25 -12.12
C ASP A 138 -1.52 14.11 -10.60
N ALA A 139 -1.45 12.88 -10.08
CA ALA A 139 -1.10 12.63 -8.69
C ALA A 139 0.41 12.81 -8.39
N GLY A 140 1.24 13.03 -9.41
CA GLY A 140 2.69 13.17 -9.30
C GLY A 140 3.43 11.85 -9.15
N LEU A 141 2.86 10.75 -9.64
CA LEU A 141 3.50 9.44 -9.73
C LEU A 141 4.09 9.24 -11.12
N LEU A 142 5.22 8.53 -11.20
CA LEU A 142 5.86 8.18 -12.47
C LEU A 142 5.26 6.91 -13.07
N ILE A 143 5.42 6.71 -14.37
CA ILE A 143 4.87 5.58 -15.11
C ILE A 143 5.98 4.92 -15.91
N VAL A 144 6.12 3.60 -15.74
CA VAL A 144 6.85 2.73 -16.65
C VAL A 144 5.81 1.93 -17.40
N LEU A 145 5.70 2.15 -18.72
CA LEU A 145 4.79 1.38 -19.56
C LEU A 145 5.42 0.01 -19.81
N ASP A 146 4.65 -1.06 -19.68
CA ASP A 146 5.11 -2.43 -19.92
C ASP A 146 4.27 -3.09 -21.02
N ASN A 147 4.94 -3.51 -22.11
CA ASN A 147 4.30 -4.39 -23.10
C ASN A 147 4.30 -5.81 -22.57
N HIS A 148 3.24 -6.15 -21.85
CA HIS A 148 3.17 -7.37 -21.07
C HIS A 148 2.84 -8.59 -21.93
N THR A 149 1.89 -8.43 -22.86
CA THR A 149 1.42 -9.52 -23.72
C THR A 149 1.16 -9.05 -25.14
N SER A 150 1.19 -9.99 -26.08
CA SER A 150 0.71 -9.78 -27.44
C SER A 150 -0.80 -10.01 -27.48
N ASN A 151 -1.22 -11.23 -27.16
CA ASN A 151 -2.63 -11.59 -26.95
C ASN A 151 -3.05 -11.24 -25.53
N GLY A 152 -4.19 -10.55 -25.40
CA GLY A 152 -4.73 -10.10 -24.13
C GLY A 152 -5.25 -11.26 -23.28
N ASP A 153 -4.39 -11.85 -22.45
CA ASP A 153 -4.73 -12.95 -21.55
C ASP A 153 -3.70 -13.06 -20.41
N TRP A 154 -4.04 -13.83 -19.37
CA TRP A 154 -3.11 -14.18 -18.30
C TRP A 154 -1.94 -15.00 -18.85
N CYS A 155 -0.73 -14.50 -18.66
CA CYS A 155 0.51 -15.21 -18.94
C CYS A 155 0.90 -16.08 -17.71
N CYS A 156 1.92 -16.93 -17.68
CA CYS A 156 3.06 -17.01 -18.57
C CYS A 156 3.35 -18.49 -18.92
N GLY A 157 2.43 -19.12 -19.66
CA GLY A 157 2.67 -20.47 -20.20
C GLY A 157 3.73 -20.44 -21.32
N ASN A 158 4.42 -21.56 -21.56
CA ASN A 158 5.35 -21.63 -22.71
C ASN A 158 4.64 -21.60 -24.08
N ASN A 159 3.33 -21.87 -24.11
CA ASN A 159 2.54 -22.00 -25.33
C ASN A 159 1.34 -21.04 -25.36
N ASP A 160 1.36 -19.99 -24.54
CA ASP A 160 0.28 -19.00 -24.44
C ASP A 160 0.31 -17.94 -25.57
N GLY A 161 1.25 -18.06 -26.51
CA GLY A 161 1.42 -17.10 -27.60
C GLY A 161 2.18 -15.83 -27.22
N ASN A 162 2.57 -15.67 -25.95
CA ASN A 162 3.19 -14.46 -25.41
C ASN A 162 4.69 -14.62 -25.07
N GLY A 163 5.27 -15.81 -25.29
CA GLY A 163 6.65 -16.11 -24.85
C GLY A 163 7.79 -15.40 -25.60
N LEU A 164 7.53 -14.84 -26.78
CA LEU A 164 8.45 -13.96 -27.51
C LEU A 164 7.81 -12.57 -27.68
N TRP A 165 8.56 -11.60 -28.20
CA TRP A 165 8.06 -10.25 -28.52
C TRP A 165 7.18 -10.22 -29.78
N TYR A 166 6.88 -11.38 -30.35
CA TYR A 166 6.04 -11.53 -31.53
C TYR A 166 5.35 -12.90 -31.55
N ASN A 167 4.28 -13.00 -32.32
CA ASN A 167 3.67 -14.26 -32.71
C ASN A 167 3.04 -14.14 -34.12
N GLN A 168 2.17 -15.07 -34.50
CA GLN A 168 1.53 -15.09 -35.81
C GLN A 168 0.59 -13.90 -36.03
N ASP A 169 -0.15 -13.49 -35.00
CA ASP A 169 -1.16 -12.42 -35.08
C ASP A 169 -0.50 -11.04 -34.86
N TYR A 170 0.55 -10.99 -34.04
CA TYR A 170 1.31 -9.80 -33.69
C TYR A 170 2.79 -9.98 -34.07
N PRO A 171 3.16 -9.77 -35.34
CA PRO A 171 4.56 -9.89 -35.78
C PRO A 171 5.44 -8.78 -35.17
N GLU A 172 6.77 -8.96 -35.18
CA GLU A 172 7.72 -7.99 -34.60
C GLU A 172 7.52 -6.55 -35.13
N GLN A 173 7.14 -6.42 -36.41
CA GLN A 173 6.87 -5.12 -37.02
C GLN A 173 5.70 -4.39 -36.34
N ASN A 174 4.67 -5.13 -35.92
CA ASN A 174 3.55 -4.58 -35.15
C ASN A 174 4.03 -4.18 -33.76
N TRP A 175 4.75 -5.06 -33.05
CA TRP A 175 5.30 -4.75 -31.73
C TRP A 175 6.14 -3.45 -31.73
N ILE A 176 7.03 -3.27 -32.70
CA ILE A 176 7.80 -2.03 -32.87
C ILE A 176 6.89 -0.84 -33.18
N SER A 177 5.93 -1.00 -34.09
CA SER A 177 4.98 0.05 -34.47
C SER A 177 4.15 0.50 -33.28
N ASP A 178 3.58 -0.42 -32.51
CA ASP A 178 2.74 -0.14 -31.35
C ASP A 178 3.52 0.60 -30.27
N TRP A 179 4.76 0.17 -30.00
CA TRP A 179 5.67 0.89 -29.11
C TRP A 179 5.87 2.34 -29.54
N MET A 180 6.13 2.58 -30.82
CA MET A 180 6.29 3.95 -31.32
C MET A 180 5.01 4.77 -31.14
N HIS A 181 3.83 4.18 -31.37
CA HIS A 181 2.56 4.91 -31.26
C HIS A 181 2.14 5.15 -29.82
N ILE A 182 2.29 4.20 -28.90
CA ILE A 182 1.95 4.40 -27.49
C ILE A 182 2.88 5.42 -26.83
N VAL A 183 4.17 5.41 -27.20
CA VAL A 183 5.14 6.42 -26.74
C VAL A 183 4.85 7.80 -27.33
N ALA A 184 4.48 7.86 -28.61
CA ALA A 184 4.07 9.12 -29.23
C ALA A 184 2.79 9.68 -28.59
N ARG A 185 1.84 8.81 -28.21
CA ARG A 185 0.59 9.17 -27.53
C ARG A 185 0.82 9.87 -26.20
N TYR A 186 1.83 9.44 -25.43
CA TYR A 186 2.14 10.00 -24.11
C TYR A 186 3.39 10.87 -24.07
N ARG A 187 3.84 11.37 -25.23
CA ARG A 187 5.06 12.18 -25.34
C ARG A 187 5.03 13.45 -24.48
N ASP A 188 3.85 14.03 -24.29
CA ASP A 188 3.63 15.26 -23.52
C ASP A 188 3.27 15.01 -22.04
N VAL A 189 3.33 13.74 -21.60
CA VAL A 189 3.17 13.33 -20.20
C VAL A 189 4.57 13.01 -19.64
N PRO A 190 5.30 13.99 -19.07
CA PRO A 190 6.68 13.79 -18.66
C PRO A 190 6.84 12.71 -17.57
N GLU A 191 5.78 12.43 -16.81
CA GLU A 191 5.71 11.36 -15.81
C GLU A 191 5.83 9.96 -16.42
N VAL A 192 5.58 9.79 -17.72
CA VAL A 192 5.96 8.55 -18.43
C VAL A 192 7.47 8.59 -18.63
N VAL A 193 8.18 7.80 -17.81
CA VAL A 193 9.65 7.84 -17.71
C VAL A 193 10.33 6.62 -18.30
N GLY A 194 9.59 5.56 -18.59
CA GLY A 194 10.16 4.28 -19.02
C GLY A 194 9.29 3.48 -19.96
N ALA A 195 9.96 2.65 -20.77
CA ALA A 195 9.37 1.58 -21.56
C ALA A 195 10.05 0.26 -21.18
N ASP A 196 9.29 -0.66 -20.60
CA ASP A 196 9.65 -2.05 -20.36
C ASP A 196 9.25 -2.90 -21.55
N LEU A 197 10.25 -3.25 -22.35
CA LEU A 197 10.05 -3.54 -23.77
C LEU A 197 9.18 -4.78 -24.01
N ARG A 198 9.33 -5.80 -23.16
CA ARG A 198 8.58 -7.05 -23.25
C ARG A 198 8.73 -7.86 -21.96
N ASN A 199 7.58 -8.28 -21.43
CA ASN A 199 7.50 -9.14 -20.25
C ASN A 199 7.92 -10.60 -20.49
N GLU A 200 8.77 -11.11 -19.61
CA GLU A 200 9.11 -12.51 -19.34
C GLU A 200 9.39 -13.36 -20.58
N LEU A 201 10.40 -12.96 -21.36
CA LEU A 201 10.86 -13.72 -22.52
C LEU A 201 11.17 -15.17 -22.13
N ARG A 202 10.54 -16.11 -22.82
CA ARG A 202 10.56 -17.56 -22.53
C ARG A 202 10.46 -18.34 -23.84
N ALA A 203 9.94 -19.57 -23.82
CA ALA A 203 9.68 -20.36 -25.03
C ALA A 203 10.87 -20.45 -26.02
N GLY A 204 12.09 -20.53 -25.51
CA GLY A 204 13.31 -20.63 -26.33
C GLY A 204 13.91 -19.29 -26.76
N ALA A 205 13.49 -18.17 -26.18
CA ALA A 205 14.22 -16.90 -26.26
C ALA A 205 15.70 -17.09 -25.88
N THR A 206 16.57 -16.38 -26.59
CA THR A 206 18.02 -16.47 -26.46
C THR A 206 18.62 -15.07 -26.36
N TRP A 207 19.91 -15.03 -25.99
CA TRP A 207 20.68 -13.79 -25.92
C TRP A 207 21.95 -13.93 -26.77
N GLY A 208 22.01 -13.31 -27.94
CA GLY A 208 23.07 -13.52 -28.94
C GLY A 208 22.92 -14.83 -29.72
N GLY A 209 21.68 -15.29 -29.94
CA GLY A 209 21.36 -16.54 -30.63
C GLY A 209 20.91 -16.35 -32.09
N ALA A 210 19.96 -17.18 -32.53
CA ALA A 210 19.41 -17.06 -33.88
C ALA A 210 18.51 -15.82 -33.98
N PRO A 211 18.45 -15.12 -35.13
CA PRO A 211 17.70 -13.86 -35.25
C PRO A 211 16.23 -13.92 -34.82
N SER A 212 15.56 -15.07 -34.99
CA SER A 212 14.16 -15.28 -34.61
C SER A 212 13.94 -15.44 -33.11
N THR A 213 14.98 -15.72 -32.33
CA THR A 213 14.87 -15.90 -30.87
C THR A 213 15.82 -15.01 -30.09
N ASP A 214 16.64 -14.19 -30.75
CA ASP A 214 17.61 -13.33 -30.10
C ASP A 214 16.96 -12.07 -29.51
N TRP A 215 16.64 -12.15 -28.22
CA TRP A 215 16.06 -11.04 -27.47
C TRP A 215 17.02 -9.85 -27.36
N HIS A 216 18.34 -10.07 -27.29
CA HIS A 216 19.31 -8.97 -27.24
C HIS A 216 19.18 -8.09 -28.48
N ALA A 217 19.19 -8.71 -29.67
CA ALA A 217 19.06 -7.99 -30.93
C ALA A 217 17.68 -7.32 -31.09
N ALA A 218 16.61 -7.98 -30.62
CA ALA A 218 15.26 -7.42 -30.67
C ALA A 218 15.09 -6.23 -29.72
N ALA A 219 15.65 -6.30 -28.51
CA ALA A 219 15.66 -5.21 -27.53
C ALA A 219 16.41 -3.98 -28.05
N GLU A 220 17.52 -4.17 -28.79
CA GLU A 220 18.19 -3.06 -29.47
C GLU A 220 17.30 -2.41 -30.54
N ARG A 221 16.58 -3.19 -31.35
CA ARG A 221 15.66 -2.65 -32.36
C ARG A 221 14.49 -1.90 -31.72
N GLY A 222 13.78 -2.55 -30.79
CA GLY A 222 12.63 -1.99 -30.09
C GLY A 222 12.99 -0.77 -29.24
N GLY A 223 14.06 -0.87 -28.45
CA GLY A 223 14.55 0.24 -27.61
C GLY A 223 14.94 1.47 -28.42
N ASN A 224 15.60 1.28 -29.57
CA ASN A 224 15.92 2.39 -30.47
C ASN A 224 14.69 2.98 -31.15
N ALA A 225 13.68 2.17 -31.48
CA ALA A 225 12.40 2.66 -32.00
C ALA A 225 11.66 3.51 -30.96
N VAL A 226 11.56 3.05 -29.71
CA VAL A 226 11.02 3.82 -28.59
C VAL A 226 11.75 5.16 -28.43
N LEU A 227 13.09 5.13 -28.39
CA LEU A 227 13.90 6.34 -28.24
C LEU A 227 13.77 7.31 -29.43
N SER A 228 13.46 6.81 -30.62
CA SER A 228 13.18 7.66 -31.79
C SER A 228 11.89 8.46 -31.61
N ALA A 229 10.87 7.88 -30.95
CA ALA A 229 9.62 8.55 -30.62
C ALA A 229 9.78 9.48 -29.40
N ASN A 230 10.51 9.05 -28.36
CA ASN A 230 10.82 9.86 -27.19
C ASN A 230 12.22 9.55 -26.60
N ARG A 231 13.17 10.45 -26.83
CA ARG A 231 14.58 10.34 -26.37
C ARG A 231 14.78 10.46 -24.85
N ASN A 232 13.74 10.81 -24.11
CA ASN A 232 13.82 11.03 -22.66
C ASN A 232 13.52 9.78 -21.84
N LEU A 233 13.00 8.71 -22.45
CA LEU A 233 12.60 7.49 -21.75
C LEU A 233 13.80 6.61 -21.39
N LEU A 234 13.75 6.02 -20.20
CA LEU A 234 14.54 4.84 -19.87
C LEU A 234 13.99 3.63 -20.63
N ILE A 235 14.89 2.75 -21.06
CA ILE A 235 14.55 1.50 -21.74
C ILE A 235 14.89 0.36 -20.79
N PHE A 236 13.86 -0.32 -20.32
CA PHE A 236 13.98 -1.50 -19.47
C PHE A 236 14.01 -2.74 -20.37
N VAL A 237 15.03 -3.56 -20.16
CA VAL A 237 15.25 -4.80 -20.91
C VAL A 237 15.30 -5.95 -19.94
N GLU A 238 14.23 -6.74 -19.92
CA GLU A 238 14.15 -7.96 -19.12
C GLU A 238 15.15 -9.04 -19.57
N GLY A 239 15.46 -9.96 -18.66
CA GLY A 239 16.20 -11.18 -18.97
C GLY A 239 15.40 -12.18 -19.81
N ILE A 240 16.07 -13.26 -20.22
CA ILE A 240 15.39 -14.43 -20.79
C ILE A 240 15.03 -15.42 -19.67
N ASN A 241 14.26 -16.45 -20.02
CA ASN A 241 13.78 -17.47 -19.08
C ASN A 241 12.98 -16.83 -17.94
N TYR A 242 11.87 -16.19 -18.29
CA TYR A 242 10.98 -15.52 -17.31
C TYR A 242 11.68 -14.36 -16.58
N ALA A 243 12.50 -13.60 -17.32
CA ALA A 243 13.35 -12.52 -16.79
C ALA A 243 14.37 -12.94 -15.69
N LEU A 244 14.52 -14.24 -15.41
CA LEU A 244 15.44 -14.77 -14.40
C LEU A 244 16.91 -14.79 -14.85
N ASP A 245 17.20 -14.67 -16.16
CA ASP A 245 18.54 -14.87 -16.70
C ASP A 245 19.04 -13.68 -17.53
N LEU A 246 19.97 -12.93 -16.93
CA LEU A 246 20.73 -11.86 -17.58
C LEU A 246 22.19 -12.23 -17.82
N THR A 247 22.58 -13.51 -17.71
CA THR A 247 23.99 -13.93 -17.85
C THR A 247 24.59 -13.56 -19.22
N GLY A 248 23.75 -13.48 -20.26
CA GLY A 248 24.14 -13.02 -21.59
C GLY A 248 24.70 -11.59 -21.63
N VAL A 249 24.32 -10.73 -20.69
CA VAL A 249 24.77 -9.34 -20.58
C VAL A 249 26.28 -9.22 -20.39
N ALA A 250 26.91 -10.17 -19.69
CA ALA A 250 28.35 -10.16 -19.43
C ALA A 250 29.18 -10.17 -20.71
N ARG A 251 28.69 -10.87 -21.74
CA ARG A 251 29.34 -10.97 -23.06
C ARG A 251 28.80 -9.97 -24.08
N LEU A 252 27.52 -9.65 -24.01
CA LEU A 252 26.80 -8.95 -25.06
C LEU A 252 25.81 -7.96 -24.43
N ARG A 253 26.31 -6.78 -24.10
CA ARG A 253 25.50 -5.67 -23.61
C ARG A 253 24.61 -5.11 -24.73
N VAL A 254 23.38 -4.73 -24.38
CA VAL A 254 22.45 -4.01 -25.27
C VAL A 254 23.01 -2.62 -25.58
N GLN A 255 23.00 -2.25 -26.85
CA GLN A 255 23.46 -0.95 -27.34
C GLN A 255 22.27 -0.10 -27.82
N LEU A 256 22.07 1.03 -27.15
CA LEU A 256 21.06 2.02 -27.53
C LEU A 256 21.75 3.23 -28.17
N GLY A 257 21.09 3.81 -29.18
CA GLY A 257 21.55 4.98 -29.90
C GLY A 257 21.47 6.28 -29.09
N VAL A 258 20.74 6.27 -27.97
CA VAL A 258 20.75 7.36 -26.97
C VAL A 258 21.47 6.87 -25.71
N PRO A 259 22.59 7.51 -25.31
CA PRO A 259 23.34 7.10 -24.14
C PRO A 259 22.55 7.34 -22.84
N ASN A 260 22.93 6.63 -21.77
CA ASN A 260 22.37 6.82 -20.43
C ASN A 260 20.85 6.56 -20.33
N ARG A 261 20.34 5.59 -21.10
CA ARG A 261 18.93 5.17 -21.12
C ARG A 261 18.68 3.71 -20.74
N LEU A 262 19.68 2.84 -20.84
CA LEU A 262 19.52 1.40 -20.61
C LEU A 262 19.41 1.08 -19.11
N VAL A 263 18.35 0.36 -18.75
CA VAL A 263 18.16 -0.31 -17.46
C VAL A 263 17.90 -1.79 -17.75
N TYR A 264 18.55 -2.70 -17.03
CA TYR A 264 18.18 -4.11 -17.12
C TYR A 264 17.09 -4.43 -16.09
N SER A 265 16.17 -5.31 -16.45
CA SER A 265 15.07 -5.75 -15.59
C SER A 265 15.18 -7.25 -15.29
N ALA A 266 14.88 -7.65 -14.06
CA ALA A 266 14.82 -9.05 -13.65
C ALA A 266 13.55 -9.30 -12.85
N HIS A 267 12.97 -10.48 -12.99
CA HIS A 267 11.87 -10.96 -12.14
C HIS A 267 12.38 -12.09 -11.27
N ASP A 268 11.82 -12.24 -10.08
CA ASP A 268 12.28 -13.26 -9.15
C ASP A 268 11.17 -13.63 -8.14
N TYR A 269 10.99 -14.93 -7.93
CA TYR A 269 9.92 -15.50 -7.11
C TYR A 269 10.40 -16.74 -6.33
N PRO A 270 9.75 -17.10 -5.22
CA PRO A 270 10.27 -18.12 -4.30
C PRO A 270 10.45 -19.52 -4.93
N TRP A 271 9.66 -19.87 -5.94
CA TRP A 271 9.71 -21.19 -6.58
C TRP A 271 10.95 -21.42 -7.45
N ASP A 272 11.74 -20.39 -7.74
CA ASP A 272 12.96 -20.48 -8.54
C ASP A 272 14.22 -20.85 -7.73
N HIS A 273 14.07 -21.02 -6.40
CA HIS A 273 15.18 -21.17 -5.45
C HIS A 273 15.17 -22.50 -4.67
N ASN A 274 14.84 -23.60 -5.37
CA ASN A 274 14.81 -24.93 -4.77
C ASN A 274 16.19 -25.34 -4.19
N GLY A 275 16.20 -25.85 -2.96
CA GLY A 275 17.40 -26.35 -2.29
C GLY A 275 18.27 -25.30 -1.61
N ILE A 276 17.88 -24.02 -1.66
CA ILE A 276 18.54 -22.96 -0.92
C ILE A 276 18.18 -23.04 0.56
N THR A 277 19.20 -23.06 1.42
CA THR A 277 19.05 -23.20 2.87
C THR A 277 19.59 -22.02 3.67
N THR A 278 20.33 -21.11 3.02
CA THR A 278 20.87 -19.91 3.65
C THR A 278 20.71 -18.67 2.77
N GLU A 279 20.66 -17.50 3.40
CA GLU A 279 20.61 -16.19 2.72
C GLU A 279 21.83 -16.01 1.79
N GLN A 280 23.03 -16.46 2.19
CA GLN A 280 24.22 -16.34 1.36
C GLN A 280 24.13 -17.18 0.07
N GLN A 281 23.50 -18.36 0.14
CA GLN A 281 23.26 -19.18 -1.04
C GLN A 281 22.27 -18.51 -1.99
N LEU A 282 21.19 -17.92 -1.44
CA LEU A 282 20.24 -17.12 -2.24
C LEU A 282 20.98 -15.99 -2.97
N PHE A 283 21.76 -15.19 -2.24
CA PHE A 283 22.45 -14.03 -2.83
C PHE A 283 23.45 -14.43 -3.91
N ALA A 284 24.19 -15.51 -3.70
CA ALA A 284 25.12 -16.02 -4.70
C ALA A 284 24.40 -16.45 -5.98
N GLN A 285 23.21 -17.06 -5.87
CA GLN A 285 22.40 -17.44 -7.02
C GLN A 285 21.85 -16.20 -7.76
N LEU A 286 21.32 -15.22 -7.02
CA LEU A 286 20.83 -13.96 -7.59
C LEU A 286 21.96 -13.21 -8.32
N ASP A 287 23.14 -13.11 -7.70
CA ASP A 287 24.32 -12.50 -8.32
C ASP A 287 24.77 -13.26 -9.57
N GLN A 288 24.74 -14.59 -9.55
CA GLN A 288 25.09 -15.41 -10.71
C GLN A 288 24.16 -15.15 -11.90
N LYS A 289 22.87 -14.91 -11.63
CA LYS A 289 21.85 -14.80 -12.68
C LYS A 289 21.67 -13.39 -13.23
N TRP A 290 21.63 -12.40 -12.36
CA TRP A 290 21.34 -11.02 -12.79
C TRP A 290 22.00 -9.95 -11.90
N GLY A 291 22.26 -10.21 -10.62
CA GLY A 291 22.81 -9.21 -9.69
C GLY A 291 24.19 -8.69 -10.09
N PHE A 292 25.01 -9.50 -10.78
CA PHE A 292 26.33 -9.13 -11.27
C PHE A 292 26.33 -7.90 -12.21
N VAL A 293 25.21 -7.60 -12.87
CA VAL A 293 25.08 -6.48 -13.83
C VAL A 293 25.41 -5.13 -13.19
N THR A 294 25.25 -5.03 -11.87
CA THR A 294 25.55 -3.81 -11.10
C THR A 294 27.01 -3.72 -10.64
N ALA A 295 27.85 -4.71 -10.95
CA ALA A 295 29.27 -4.70 -10.60
C ALA A 295 29.95 -3.46 -11.21
N PRO A 296 30.63 -2.62 -10.40
CA PRO A 296 31.15 -1.34 -10.85
C PRO A 296 32.32 -1.51 -11.83
N GLY A 297 32.39 -0.59 -12.81
CA GLY A 297 33.55 -0.48 -13.73
C GLY A 297 33.64 -1.58 -14.79
N GLN A 298 32.62 -2.41 -14.94
CA GLN A 298 32.55 -3.43 -15.98
C GLN A 298 31.98 -2.83 -17.27
N PRO A 299 32.35 -3.34 -18.47
CA PRO A 299 31.77 -2.90 -19.73
C PRO A 299 30.24 -3.04 -19.77
N TYR A 300 29.70 -3.98 -19.01
CA TYR A 300 28.29 -4.28 -18.91
C TYR A 300 27.59 -3.59 -17.71
N THR A 301 28.27 -2.75 -16.93
CA THR A 301 27.66 -2.08 -15.76
C THR A 301 26.44 -1.26 -16.17
N ALA A 302 25.29 -1.54 -15.54
CA ALA A 302 24.05 -0.81 -15.73
C ALA A 302 23.17 -0.94 -14.48
N PRO A 303 22.14 -0.08 -14.31
CA PRO A 303 21.15 -0.28 -13.26
C PRO A 303 20.37 -1.57 -13.48
N ILE A 304 20.02 -2.24 -12.38
CA ILE A 304 19.04 -3.31 -12.32
C ILE A 304 17.77 -2.75 -11.67
N TRP A 305 16.63 -2.99 -12.31
CA TRP A 305 15.30 -2.80 -11.77
C TRP A 305 14.63 -4.16 -11.61
N ILE A 306 14.08 -4.46 -10.44
CA ILE A 306 13.32 -5.71 -10.27
C ILE A 306 11.89 -5.44 -10.72
N GLY A 307 11.57 -5.79 -11.97
CA GLY A 307 10.27 -5.51 -12.59
C GLY A 307 9.10 -6.22 -11.91
N GLU A 308 9.37 -7.40 -11.35
CA GLU A 308 8.42 -8.16 -10.55
C GLU A 308 9.12 -8.98 -9.46
N PHE A 309 8.51 -8.97 -8.29
CA PHE A 309 8.74 -9.90 -7.20
C PHE A 309 7.51 -9.86 -6.30
N GLY A 310 7.16 -10.98 -5.68
CA GLY A 310 5.94 -11.07 -4.89
C GLY A 310 5.92 -12.26 -3.93
N THR A 311 5.08 -12.14 -2.89
CA THR A 311 4.79 -13.23 -1.96
C THR A 311 3.32 -13.14 -1.58
N CYS A 312 2.74 -14.26 -1.16
CA CYS A 312 1.37 -14.29 -0.65
C CYS A 312 1.20 -13.39 0.58
N HIS A 313 0.03 -12.75 0.72
CA HIS A 313 -0.33 -11.98 1.92
C HIS A 313 -1.35 -12.68 2.82
N ASP A 314 -2.05 -13.68 2.29
CA ASP A 314 -3.18 -14.37 2.94
C ASP A 314 -2.74 -15.26 4.12
N GLN A 315 -1.47 -15.67 4.16
CA GLN A 315 -0.87 -16.43 5.27
C GLN A 315 0.29 -15.67 5.92
N PRO A 316 0.31 -15.50 7.26
CA PRO A 316 1.43 -14.84 7.96
C PRO A 316 2.80 -15.47 7.69
N SER A 317 2.84 -16.78 7.44
CA SER A 317 4.07 -17.52 7.12
C SER A 317 4.70 -17.09 5.80
N CYS A 318 3.94 -16.55 4.85
CA CYS A 318 4.47 -16.00 3.60
C CYS A 318 5.32 -14.74 3.81
N LEU A 319 5.13 -14.06 4.93
CA LEU A 319 5.85 -12.84 5.30
C LEU A 319 6.93 -13.10 6.35
N THR A 320 6.68 -14.02 7.29
CA THR A 320 7.47 -14.11 8.53
C THR A 320 8.24 -15.42 8.72
N SER A 321 7.92 -16.49 7.98
CA SER A 321 8.61 -17.76 8.15
C SER A 321 10.10 -17.62 7.83
N SER A 322 10.98 -18.05 8.73
CA SER A 322 12.43 -18.11 8.49
C SER A 322 12.92 -19.51 8.11
N SER A 323 12.00 -20.46 7.95
CA SER A 323 12.34 -21.85 7.59
C SER A 323 12.78 -21.94 6.12
N PRO A 324 13.95 -22.54 5.82
CA PRO A 324 14.39 -22.79 4.46
C PRO A 324 13.33 -23.38 3.54
N GLY A 325 13.30 -22.91 2.28
CA GLY A 325 12.35 -23.36 1.26
C GLY A 325 10.92 -22.82 1.41
N THR A 326 10.65 -21.97 2.40
CA THR A 326 9.34 -21.31 2.54
C THR A 326 9.30 -19.96 1.83
N ASN A 327 8.11 -19.51 1.42
CA ASN A 327 7.91 -18.18 0.82
C ASN A 327 8.41 -17.05 1.73
N GLY A 328 8.16 -17.15 3.05
CA GLY A 328 8.66 -16.17 4.02
C GLY A 328 10.18 -16.12 4.11
N PHE A 329 10.87 -17.25 3.94
CA PHE A 329 12.33 -17.28 3.99
C PHE A 329 12.92 -16.59 2.77
N TRP A 330 12.40 -16.92 1.59
CA TRP A 330 12.79 -16.23 0.36
C TRP A 330 12.43 -14.75 0.42
N PHE A 331 11.22 -14.37 0.81
CA PHE A 331 10.79 -12.97 0.79
C PHE A 331 11.62 -12.09 1.72
N GLN A 332 11.92 -12.57 2.93
CA GLN A 332 12.79 -11.86 3.85
C GLN A 332 14.21 -11.74 3.30
N GLY A 333 14.79 -12.83 2.79
CA GLY A 333 16.13 -12.81 2.20
C GLY A 333 16.21 -11.92 0.95
N PHE A 334 15.23 -12.02 0.05
CA PHE A 334 15.14 -11.22 -1.16
C PHE A 334 15.03 -9.73 -0.83
N ARG A 335 14.17 -9.36 0.12
CA ARG A 335 14.06 -7.98 0.61
C ARG A 335 15.40 -7.49 1.19
N ASP A 336 16.09 -8.31 1.97
CA ASP A 336 17.39 -7.97 2.52
C ASP A 336 18.45 -7.81 1.41
N TYR A 337 18.36 -8.59 0.33
CA TYR A 337 19.18 -8.42 -0.87
C TYR A 337 18.92 -7.08 -1.55
N LEU A 338 17.64 -6.74 -1.81
CA LEU A 338 17.23 -5.45 -2.40
C LEU A 338 17.76 -4.27 -1.59
N ASP A 339 17.70 -4.36 -0.25
CA ASP A 339 18.20 -3.32 0.62
C ASP A 339 19.74 -3.21 0.58
N ARG A 340 20.46 -4.35 0.67
CA ARG A 340 21.93 -4.37 0.63
C ARG A 340 22.48 -3.80 -0.67
N ARG A 341 21.78 -4.04 -1.77
CA ARG A 341 22.19 -3.60 -3.11
C ARG A 341 21.58 -2.30 -3.57
N ASP A 342 20.61 -1.78 -2.81
CA ASP A 342 19.84 -0.57 -3.09
C ASP A 342 19.21 -0.55 -4.49
N PHE A 343 18.69 -1.70 -4.93
CA PHE A 343 18.07 -1.85 -6.24
C PHE A 343 16.75 -1.08 -6.33
N ASP A 344 16.44 -0.63 -7.55
CA ASP A 344 15.11 -0.16 -7.92
C ASP A 344 14.18 -1.38 -8.08
N TRP A 345 12.88 -1.21 -7.87
CA TRP A 345 11.96 -2.35 -7.97
C TRP A 345 10.51 -1.95 -8.29
N ALA A 346 9.70 -2.94 -8.65
CA ALA A 346 8.27 -2.91 -8.86
C ALA A 346 7.65 -4.17 -8.22
N TYR A 347 6.80 -3.97 -7.21
CA TYR A 347 6.19 -5.10 -6.51
C TYR A 347 5.01 -5.67 -7.31
N TRP A 348 4.91 -6.99 -7.40
CA TRP A 348 3.74 -7.69 -7.94
C TRP A 348 2.81 -8.14 -6.79
N ALA A 349 1.64 -7.51 -6.60
CA ALA A 349 1.05 -6.42 -7.38
C ALA A 349 0.26 -5.41 -6.52
N LEU A 350 -0.23 -4.32 -7.14
CA LEU A 350 -1.16 -3.38 -6.51
C LEU A 350 -2.50 -4.06 -6.25
N ASN A 351 -2.93 -4.89 -7.19
CA ASN A 351 -4.28 -5.37 -7.34
C ASN A 351 -4.80 -6.07 -6.10
N GLY A 352 -6.01 -5.72 -5.66
CA GLY A 352 -6.73 -6.47 -4.63
C GLY A 352 -7.63 -7.58 -5.19
N THR A 353 -8.00 -7.45 -6.47
CA THR A 353 -8.79 -8.45 -7.20
C THR A 353 -8.13 -8.81 -8.53
N GLN A 354 -8.41 -10.03 -8.98
CA GLN A 354 -7.97 -10.55 -10.26
C GLN A 354 -8.78 -9.94 -11.40
N ALA A 355 -8.10 -9.65 -12.52
CA ALA A 355 -8.72 -9.50 -13.82
C ALA A 355 -9.01 -10.88 -14.45
N ARG A 356 -9.73 -10.92 -15.57
CA ARG A 356 -10.03 -12.15 -16.28
C ARG A 356 -8.86 -12.55 -17.19
N GLY A 357 -8.43 -13.78 -16.99
CA GLY A 357 -7.55 -14.48 -17.92
C GLY A 357 -7.50 -15.99 -17.65
N THR A 358 -6.68 -16.72 -18.42
CA THR A 358 -6.50 -18.16 -18.29
C THR A 358 -6.13 -18.56 -16.86
N GLY A 359 -7.02 -19.32 -16.20
CA GLY A 359 -6.84 -19.76 -14.81
C GLY A 359 -7.12 -18.69 -13.74
N ARG A 360 -7.51 -17.48 -14.15
CA ARG A 360 -7.90 -16.36 -13.27
C ARG A 360 -9.42 -16.16 -13.28
N THR A 361 -9.97 -15.66 -12.19
CA THR A 361 -11.41 -15.36 -12.10
C THR A 361 -11.63 -13.90 -11.71
N PHE A 362 -12.29 -13.14 -12.58
CA PHE A 362 -12.58 -11.72 -12.34
C PHE A 362 -13.20 -11.48 -10.95
N GLY A 363 -12.62 -10.55 -10.20
CA GLY A 363 -13.13 -10.14 -8.89
C GLY A 363 -12.75 -11.07 -7.72
N TYR A 364 -12.05 -12.18 -7.96
CA TYR A 364 -11.47 -12.99 -6.88
C TYR A 364 -10.30 -12.26 -6.25
N GLU A 365 -10.00 -12.54 -4.99
CA GLU A 365 -8.83 -11.98 -4.31
C GLU A 365 -7.54 -12.26 -5.09
N GLU A 366 -6.73 -11.22 -5.26
CA GLU A 366 -5.33 -11.34 -5.70
C GLU A 366 -4.47 -11.54 -4.46
N SER A 367 -4.05 -12.78 -4.19
CA SER A 367 -3.34 -13.15 -2.94
C SER A 367 -1.91 -12.61 -2.83
N TYR A 368 -1.39 -11.97 -3.89
CA TYR A 368 -0.11 -11.25 -3.92
C TYR A 368 -0.34 -9.73 -3.90
N GLY A 369 -1.56 -9.29 -3.65
CA GLY A 369 -1.99 -7.90 -3.70
C GLY A 369 -1.51 -7.08 -2.51
N VAL A 370 -1.05 -5.85 -2.77
CA VAL A 370 -0.84 -4.86 -1.71
C VAL A 370 -2.17 -4.32 -1.20
N LEU A 371 -3.20 -4.22 -2.05
CA LEU A 371 -4.55 -3.83 -1.65
C LEU A 371 -5.42 -5.02 -1.28
N ASP A 372 -6.39 -4.79 -0.42
CA ASP A 372 -7.44 -5.75 -0.12
C ASP A 372 -8.41 -5.93 -1.30
N PRO A 373 -9.23 -7.01 -1.32
CA PRO A 373 -10.23 -7.22 -2.36
C PRO A 373 -11.29 -6.12 -2.50
N TYR A 374 -11.34 -5.15 -1.59
CA TYR A 374 -12.23 -3.99 -1.66
C TYR A 374 -11.57 -2.75 -2.26
N TRP A 375 -10.28 -2.84 -2.62
CA TRP A 375 -9.47 -1.78 -3.23
C TRP A 375 -9.38 -0.49 -2.41
N ASN A 376 -9.65 -0.58 -1.11
CA ASN A 376 -9.80 0.62 -0.27
C ASN A 376 -8.85 0.68 0.92
N ALA A 377 -8.14 -0.42 1.22
CA ALA A 377 -7.10 -0.50 2.24
C ALA A 377 -5.98 -1.47 1.83
N PRO A 378 -4.80 -1.41 2.48
CA PRO A 378 -3.78 -2.44 2.32
C PRO A 378 -4.29 -3.81 2.79
N ALA A 379 -3.89 -4.88 2.10
CA ALA A 379 -4.21 -6.24 2.50
C ALA A 379 -3.62 -6.56 3.89
N LEU A 380 -4.43 -7.20 4.74
CA LEU A 380 -4.03 -7.69 6.05
C LEU A 380 -4.08 -9.22 6.09
N PRO A 381 -3.15 -9.91 6.78
CA PRO A 381 -3.23 -11.36 6.96
C PRO A 381 -4.51 -11.75 7.72
N LEU A 382 -5.09 -12.91 7.39
CA LEU A 382 -6.31 -13.43 8.01
C LEU A 382 -6.21 -13.66 9.54
N VAL A 383 -5.00 -13.70 10.09
CA VAL A 383 -4.71 -13.81 11.53
C VAL A 383 -3.60 -12.82 11.87
N ILE A 384 -3.89 -11.84 12.73
CA ILE A 384 -2.91 -10.83 13.17
C ILE A 384 -2.59 -11.08 14.65
N PRO A 385 -1.59 -11.92 15.00
CA PRO A 385 -0.98 -11.75 16.30
C PRO A 385 -0.18 -10.43 16.25
N PRO A 386 -0.34 -9.52 17.22
CA PRO A 386 0.55 -8.36 17.34
C PRO A 386 2.01 -8.86 17.49
N PRO A 387 3.03 -8.39 16.71
CA PRO A 387 3.09 -7.27 15.76
C PRO A 387 2.30 -7.40 14.46
N SER A 388 1.60 -6.32 14.11
CA SER A 388 0.99 -6.02 12.81
C SER A 388 2.02 -5.91 11.68
N VAL A 389 2.62 -7.03 11.26
CA VAL A 389 3.40 -7.10 10.01
C VAL A 389 2.43 -7.43 8.89
N ASN A 390 2.20 -6.47 8.00
CA ASN A 390 1.54 -6.72 6.72
C ASN A 390 2.53 -6.49 5.58
N LEU A 391 2.16 -6.96 4.40
CA LEU A 391 3.00 -6.88 3.20
C LEU A 391 3.50 -5.45 2.93
N LEU A 392 2.61 -4.45 3.00
CA LEU A 392 2.96 -3.06 2.77
C LEU A 392 4.05 -2.57 3.74
N THR A 393 3.92 -2.87 5.04
CA THR A 393 4.92 -2.46 6.04
C THR A 393 6.29 -3.08 5.77
N MET A 394 6.35 -4.30 5.25
CA MET A 394 7.62 -4.93 4.84
C MET A 394 8.24 -4.26 3.61
N LEU A 395 7.43 -3.88 2.61
CA LEU A 395 7.92 -3.18 1.40
C LEU A 395 8.44 -1.78 1.72
N GLN A 396 7.77 -1.07 2.64
CA GLN A 396 8.19 0.27 3.08
C GLN A 396 9.60 0.27 3.69
N THR A 397 10.06 -0.87 4.24
CA THR A 397 11.43 -0.98 4.77
C THR A 397 12.51 -0.95 3.69
N VAL A 398 12.19 -1.02 2.38
CA VAL A 398 13.17 -0.99 1.27
C VAL A 398 12.90 0.10 0.22
N MET A 399 11.99 1.03 0.51
CA MET A 399 11.59 2.11 -0.42
C MET A 399 12.60 3.25 -0.57
N GLN A 400 13.28 3.64 0.52
CA GLN A 400 14.24 4.76 0.51
C GLN A 400 15.59 4.38 -0.11
N PRO A 401 16.22 5.28 -0.90
CA PRO A 401 17.57 5.08 -1.44
C PRO A 401 18.63 5.13 -0.33
N LEU A 402 19.67 4.31 -0.47
CA LEU A 402 20.80 4.19 0.47
C LEU A 402 22.15 4.58 -0.14
N GLN A 403 22.26 4.52 -1.47
CA GLN A 403 23.52 4.69 -2.20
C GLN A 403 23.29 5.57 -3.43
N GLY A 404 24.38 5.98 -4.08
CA GLY A 404 24.28 6.74 -5.33
C GLY A 404 25.65 6.99 -5.95
N PRO A 405 25.69 7.62 -7.14
CA PRO A 405 26.94 7.94 -7.80
C PRO A 405 27.86 8.77 -6.89
N GLY A 406 29.06 8.26 -6.63
CA GLY A 406 30.07 8.94 -5.80
C GLY A 406 29.75 9.04 -4.30
N ALA A 407 28.65 8.43 -3.82
CA ALA A 407 28.24 8.45 -2.42
C ALA A 407 28.44 7.07 -1.78
N GLY A 408 29.05 7.03 -0.59
CA GLY A 408 29.08 5.82 0.24
C GLY A 408 27.68 5.46 0.75
N ARG A 409 27.51 4.22 1.22
CA ARG A 409 26.24 3.73 1.77
C ARG A 409 25.81 4.57 2.97
N LEU A 410 24.59 5.11 2.93
CA LEU A 410 23.97 5.85 4.03
C LEU A 410 23.73 4.91 5.21
N ASN A 411 24.28 5.25 6.39
CA ASN A 411 23.98 4.54 7.64
C ASN A 411 22.64 5.06 8.20
N LEU A 412 21.54 4.42 7.80
CA LEU A 412 20.21 4.78 8.31
C LEU A 412 19.99 4.27 9.74
N ALA A 413 19.20 5.02 10.50
CA ALA A 413 18.68 4.58 11.80
C ALA A 413 17.83 3.29 11.67
N PRO A 414 17.72 2.47 12.73
CA PRO A 414 16.75 1.37 12.75
C PRO A 414 15.33 1.93 12.67
N VAL A 415 14.41 1.12 12.14
CA VAL A 415 12.98 1.39 12.21
C VAL A 415 12.43 0.65 13.42
N VAL A 416 11.68 1.34 14.26
CA VAL A 416 11.00 0.75 15.41
C VAL A 416 9.58 1.26 15.49
N SER A 417 8.65 0.37 15.78
CA SER A 417 7.25 0.69 16.02
C SER A 417 6.77 -0.04 17.26
N ILE A 418 5.98 0.66 18.09
CA ILE A 418 5.23 0.01 19.16
C ILE A 418 4.09 -0.77 18.52
N ILE A 419 3.94 -2.01 18.99
CA ILE A 419 2.95 -2.98 18.56
C ILE A 419 1.76 -2.95 19.50
N ALA A 420 2.06 -3.08 20.78
CA ALA A 420 1.12 -3.07 21.86
C ALA A 420 1.66 -2.11 22.93
N PRO A 421 0.79 -1.33 23.58
CA PRO A 421 -0.64 -1.21 23.29
C PRO A 421 -0.92 -0.45 21.97
N PRO A 422 -2.08 -0.66 21.31
CA PRO A 422 -2.50 0.19 20.19
C PRO A 422 -2.72 1.65 20.62
N PRO A 423 -2.56 2.64 19.71
CA PRO A 423 -2.90 4.03 19.98
C PRO A 423 -4.35 4.18 20.45
N GLY A 424 -4.57 4.99 21.48
CA GLY A 424 -5.88 5.22 22.10
C GLY A 424 -6.30 4.17 23.12
N SER A 425 -5.47 3.16 23.41
CA SER A 425 -5.80 2.14 24.42
C SER A 425 -6.09 2.77 25.79
N ILE A 426 -7.10 2.23 26.48
CA ILE A 426 -7.52 2.67 27.81
C ILE A 426 -7.30 1.52 28.80
N PHE A 427 -6.60 1.80 29.90
CA PHE A 427 -6.35 0.85 30.99
C PHE A 427 -6.96 1.35 32.29
N ALA A 428 -7.26 0.46 33.23
CA ALA A 428 -7.62 0.86 34.59
C ALA A 428 -6.36 1.25 35.38
N ALA A 429 -6.46 2.24 36.25
CA ALA A 429 -5.41 2.58 37.20
C ALA A 429 -4.94 1.34 37.98
N GLY A 430 -3.63 1.17 38.12
CA GLY A 430 -3.01 0.00 38.77
C GLY A 430 -2.86 -1.23 37.87
N SER A 431 -3.27 -1.18 36.61
CA SER A 431 -3.07 -2.29 35.65
C SER A 431 -1.59 -2.47 35.31
N ASN A 432 -1.22 -3.70 34.92
CA ASN A 432 0.02 -3.96 34.19
C ASN A 432 -0.25 -3.81 32.68
N VAL A 433 0.59 -3.06 31.99
CA VAL A 433 0.48 -2.81 30.55
C VAL A 433 1.62 -3.55 29.84
N ALA A 434 1.27 -4.56 29.03
CA ALA A 434 2.23 -5.22 28.16
C ALA A 434 2.59 -4.29 27.00
N ILE A 435 3.88 -4.05 26.80
CA ILE A 435 4.39 -3.20 25.72
C ILE A 435 5.33 -4.03 24.87
N SER A 436 5.06 -4.09 23.57
CA SER A 436 5.91 -4.77 22.60
C SER A 436 6.24 -3.84 21.45
N ALA A 437 7.42 -4.03 20.84
CA ALA A 437 7.84 -3.28 19.67
C ALA A 437 8.43 -4.19 18.60
N ASN A 438 8.18 -3.84 17.34
CA ASN A 438 8.89 -4.40 16.22
C ASN A 438 10.06 -3.47 15.92
N ALA A 439 11.27 -3.98 15.99
CA ALA A 439 12.46 -3.24 15.62
C ALA A 439 13.18 -4.01 14.52
N SER A 440 13.45 -3.30 13.43
CA SER A 440 14.20 -3.84 12.31
C SER A 440 15.22 -2.81 11.83
N ARG A 441 16.29 -3.30 11.23
CA ARG A 441 17.32 -2.46 10.64
C ARG A 441 17.68 -3.04 9.30
N ARG A 442 17.87 -2.13 8.35
CA ARG A 442 18.22 -2.40 6.96
C ARG A 442 19.57 -3.13 6.80
N ALA A 443 20.58 -2.80 7.62
CA ALA A 443 21.85 -3.53 7.69
C ALA A 443 22.46 -3.51 9.09
N GLY A 444 22.83 -4.68 9.63
CA GLY A 444 23.29 -4.86 11.02
C GLY A 444 22.22 -5.53 11.89
N LEU A 445 22.51 -5.70 13.19
CA LEU A 445 21.57 -6.29 14.16
C LEU A 445 20.93 -5.19 15.01
N ILE A 446 19.67 -5.38 15.43
CA ILE A 446 19.14 -4.63 16.56
C ILE A 446 19.81 -5.14 17.82
N GLN A 447 20.52 -4.26 18.51
CA GLN A 447 21.23 -4.58 19.74
C GLN A 447 20.32 -4.46 20.97
N LYS A 448 19.38 -3.51 20.93
CA LYS A 448 18.49 -3.18 22.05
C LYS A 448 17.29 -2.37 21.58
N VAL A 449 16.16 -2.51 22.27
CA VAL A 449 15.01 -1.61 22.22
C VAL A 449 14.72 -1.08 23.63
N ASP A 450 14.77 0.23 23.82
CA ASP A 450 14.39 0.91 25.05
C ASP A 450 12.95 1.46 24.93
N PHE A 451 12.16 1.40 25.99
CA PHE A 451 10.78 1.86 26.02
C PHE A 451 10.64 3.02 27.01
N TYR A 452 9.84 4.02 26.64
CA TYR A 452 9.63 5.24 27.42
C TYR A 452 8.15 5.59 27.52
N ALA A 453 7.72 6.17 28.65
CA ALA A 453 6.43 6.84 28.83
C ALA A 453 6.68 8.31 29.18
N ASN A 454 6.15 9.25 28.38
CA ASN A 454 6.37 10.70 28.54
C ASN A 454 7.87 11.08 28.64
N GLY A 455 8.73 10.33 27.96
CA GLY A 455 10.19 10.51 27.98
C GLY A 455 10.92 9.83 29.14
N GLU A 456 10.22 9.26 30.12
CA GLU A 456 10.83 8.49 31.21
C GLU A 456 10.96 7.02 30.84
N SER A 457 12.11 6.41 31.16
CA SER A 457 12.37 4.99 30.83
C SER A 457 11.48 4.06 31.64
N ILE A 458 10.77 3.17 30.95
CA ILE A 458 9.89 2.15 31.57
C ILE A 458 10.41 0.71 31.37
N GLY A 459 11.46 0.52 30.56
CA GLY A 459 12.17 -0.76 30.45
C GLY A 459 12.95 -0.90 29.14
N SER A 460 13.63 -2.04 28.97
CA SER A 460 14.39 -2.36 27.76
C SER A 460 14.32 -3.84 27.43
N SER A 461 14.49 -4.20 26.16
CA SER A 461 14.66 -5.58 25.69
C SER A 461 15.84 -5.69 24.72
N ILE A 462 16.61 -6.78 24.81
CA ILE A 462 17.81 -7.05 24.00
C ILE A 462 17.66 -8.25 23.06
N THR A 463 16.51 -8.93 23.10
CA THR A 463 16.23 -10.11 22.27
C THR A 463 14.82 -10.02 21.71
N ALA A 464 14.66 -10.28 20.42
CA ALA A 464 13.33 -10.39 19.81
C ALA A 464 12.60 -11.64 20.33
N PRO A 465 11.26 -11.58 20.55
CA PRO A 465 10.40 -10.41 20.42
C PRO A 465 10.70 -9.36 21.51
N PHE A 466 10.82 -8.09 21.10
CA PHE A 466 11.17 -7.00 22.00
C PHE A 466 9.93 -6.56 22.80
N GLN A 467 9.91 -6.88 24.08
CA GLN A 467 8.74 -6.64 24.94
C GLN A 467 9.14 -6.37 26.40
N ILE A 468 8.29 -5.62 27.10
CA ILE A 468 8.35 -5.36 28.53
C ILE A 468 6.94 -5.41 29.13
N GLU A 469 6.86 -5.52 30.46
CA GLU A 469 5.63 -5.33 31.22
C GLU A 469 5.77 -4.08 32.10
N TRP A 470 4.97 -3.05 31.83
CA TRP A 470 4.94 -1.82 32.63
C TRP A 470 3.90 -1.98 33.75
N THR A 471 4.36 -2.14 34.99
CA THR A 471 3.52 -2.61 36.11
C THR A 471 2.94 -1.47 36.95
N ASN A 472 1.76 -1.71 37.54
CA ASN A 472 1.06 -0.79 38.45
C ASN A 472 0.96 0.65 37.94
N VAL A 473 0.48 0.82 36.70
CA VAL A 473 0.51 2.12 36.04
C VAL A 473 -0.46 3.11 36.70
N PRO A 474 -0.02 4.31 37.13
CA PRO A 474 -0.90 5.31 37.73
C PRO A 474 -1.84 5.94 36.69
N PRO A 475 -2.96 6.55 37.11
CA PRO A 475 -3.85 7.22 36.18
C PRO A 475 -3.17 8.41 35.49
N GLY A 476 -3.44 8.60 34.21
CA GLY A 476 -2.86 9.66 33.41
C GLY A 476 -2.89 9.38 31.91
N ASN A 477 -2.54 10.40 31.12
CA ASN A 477 -2.30 10.26 29.69
C ASN A 477 -0.80 10.04 29.47
N PHE A 478 -0.45 9.01 28.71
CA PHE A 478 0.93 8.65 28.45
C PHE A 478 1.21 8.60 26.96
N GLU A 479 2.34 9.17 26.58
CA GLU A 479 2.93 9.03 25.27
C GLU A 479 4.04 7.97 25.35
N ILE A 480 3.75 6.77 24.85
CA ILE A 480 4.71 5.67 24.83
C ILE A 480 5.54 5.75 23.56
N THR A 481 6.86 5.65 23.69
CA THR A 481 7.80 5.57 22.57
C THR A 481 8.79 4.43 22.76
N ALA A 482 9.30 3.89 21.67
CA ALA A 482 10.36 2.90 21.67
C ALA A 482 11.58 3.44 20.90
N VAL A 483 12.78 3.17 21.39
CA VAL A 483 14.05 3.54 20.75
C VAL A 483 14.83 2.27 20.46
N ALA A 484 15.00 1.94 19.19
CA ALA A 484 15.86 0.84 18.78
C ALA A 484 17.29 1.34 18.57
N THR A 485 18.25 0.57 19.06
CA THR A 485 19.69 0.77 18.84
C THR A 485 20.19 -0.34 17.94
N GLY A 486 20.79 0.01 16.80
CA GLY A 486 21.37 -0.96 15.88
C GLY A 486 22.89 -0.95 15.87
N SER A 487 23.49 -2.08 15.49
CA SER A 487 24.92 -2.15 15.18
C SER A 487 25.20 -1.55 13.80
N GLY A 488 26.30 -0.81 13.67
CA GLY A 488 26.82 -0.40 12.37
C GLY A 488 27.62 -1.53 11.73
N ASP A 489 27.47 -1.70 10.42
CA ASP A 489 28.31 -2.54 9.58
C ASP A 489 29.71 -1.92 9.37
N THR A 490 29.86 -0.59 9.47
CA THR A 490 31.19 0.09 9.51
C THR A 490 31.19 1.52 10.08
N VAL A 491 30.03 2.11 10.42
CA VAL A 491 29.86 3.57 10.69
C VAL A 491 29.36 3.86 12.12
N GLY A 492 29.57 2.93 13.06
CA GLY A 492 29.13 3.09 14.46
C GLY A 492 27.64 2.80 14.68
N SER A 493 27.21 2.81 15.94
CA SER A 493 25.81 2.54 16.31
C SER A 493 24.91 3.73 15.94
N THR A 494 23.70 3.44 15.47
CA THR A 494 22.67 4.45 15.19
C THR A 494 21.35 4.05 15.83
N THR A 495 20.59 5.05 16.28
CA THR A 495 19.33 4.90 17.00
C THR A 495 18.15 5.41 16.18
N GLY A 496 16.99 4.80 16.37
CA GLY A 496 15.75 5.16 15.71
C GLY A 496 14.62 5.13 16.73
N ILE A 497 13.70 6.08 16.63
CA ILE A 497 12.60 6.26 17.58
C ILE A 497 11.27 5.98 16.88
N SER A 498 10.35 5.34 17.59
CA SER A 498 9.02 5.07 17.08
C SER A 498 8.18 6.34 17.05
N ALA A 499 7.11 6.32 16.24
CA ALA A 499 6.00 7.24 16.48
C ALA A 499 5.45 7.02 17.90
N PRO A 500 4.95 8.10 18.54
CA PRO A 500 4.34 7.98 19.85
C PRO A 500 2.99 7.25 19.79
N VAL A 501 2.80 6.33 20.74
CA VAL A 501 1.51 5.69 21.01
C VAL A 501 0.90 6.35 22.24
N ARG A 502 -0.22 7.05 22.07
CA ARG A 502 -0.95 7.63 23.19
C ARG A 502 -1.82 6.58 23.85
N VAL A 503 -1.73 6.44 25.17
CA VAL A 503 -2.65 5.63 25.97
C VAL A 503 -3.18 6.44 27.15
N MET A 504 -4.37 6.06 27.61
CA MET A 504 -4.97 6.64 28.81
C MET A 504 -5.07 5.57 29.88
N VAL A 505 -4.52 5.83 31.06
CA VAL A 505 -4.81 5.05 32.24
C VAL A 505 -5.83 5.81 33.06
N PHE A 506 -6.99 5.20 33.22
CA PHE A 506 -8.17 5.83 33.74
C PHE A 506 -8.46 5.34 35.15
N ASP A 507 -8.68 6.28 36.06
CA ASP A 507 -9.13 5.96 37.42
C ASP A 507 -10.65 5.82 37.42
N TYR A 508 -11.14 4.60 37.17
CA TYR A 508 -12.57 4.32 37.16
C TYR A 508 -13.22 4.47 38.54
N GLU A 509 -12.45 4.38 39.64
CA GLU A 509 -12.97 4.48 41.00
C GLU A 509 -13.15 5.93 41.45
N ASN A 510 -12.30 6.86 40.95
CA ASN A 510 -12.34 8.29 41.31
C ASN A 510 -12.78 9.22 40.17
N TYR A 511 -13.19 8.69 39.01
CA TYR A 511 -13.72 9.53 37.94
C TYR A 511 -15.08 10.12 38.32
N ALA A 512 -15.07 11.35 38.83
CA ALA A 512 -16.24 12.22 38.75
C ALA A 512 -16.39 12.63 37.28
N PRO A 513 -17.49 12.29 36.58
CA PRO A 513 -17.61 12.54 35.16
C PRO A 513 -17.60 14.04 34.85
N GLY A 514 -16.44 14.53 34.42
CA GLY A 514 -16.21 15.92 34.02
C GLY A 514 -16.36 16.20 32.52
N THR A 515 -16.90 15.28 31.72
CA THR A 515 -16.92 15.41 30.25
C THR A 515 -18.35 15.40 29.69
N GLY A 516 -18.57 16.10 28.57
CA GLY A 516 -19.87 16.56 28.04
C GLY A 516 -20.94 15.50 27.69
N ASN A 517 -22.00 15.93 27.00
CA ASN A 517 -23.12 15.05 26.57
C ASN A 517 -22.63 14.03 25.53
N SER A 518 -23.08 12.78 25.62
CA SER A 518 -22.78 11.69 24.68
C SER A 518 -24.06 11.01 24.19
N ILE A 519 -24.03 10.45 22.98
CA ILE A 519 -25.16 9.69 22.39
C ILE A 519 -24.66 8.28 22.13
N ALA A 520 -25.31 7.28 22.73
CA ALA A 520 -24.98 5.87 22.54
C ALA A 520 -26.12 5.15 21.82
N ILE A 521 -25.77 4.23 20.94
CA ILE A 521 -26.70 3.46 20.11
C ILE A 521 -26.37 1.99 20.32
N ASP A 522 -27.36 1.21 20.73
CA ASP A 522 -27.25 -0.23 20.96
C ASP A 522 -27.91 -0.97 19.80
N PHE A 523 -27.12 -1.68 19.00
CA PHE A 523 -27.61 -2.44 17.84
C PHE A 523 -28.00 -3.88 18.23
N GLY A 524 -29.10 -4.00 18.96
CA GLY A 524 -29.59 -5.27 19.49
C GLY A 524 -30.39 -6.12 18.49
N ASN A 525 -30.28 -7.44 18.61
CA ASN A 525 -31.15 -8.37 17.88
C ASN A 525 -32.54 -8.41 18.55
N TYR A 526 -33.61 -8.70 17.79
CA TYR A 526 -34.96 -8.95 18.32
C TYR A 526 -35.03 -10.04 19.42
N ARG A 527 -33.99 -10.86 19.57
CA ARG A 527 -33.88 -11.93 20.58
C ARG A 527 -33.08 -11.56 21.82
N THR A 528 -32.45 -10.39 21.88
CA THR A 528 -31.64 -9.95 23.02
C THR A 528 -32.43 -9.01 23.93
N THR A 529 -32.22 -9.11 25.23
CA THR A 529 -32.81 -8.18 26.20
C THR A 529 -32.20 -6.78 25.99
N PRO A 530 -33.02 -5.73 25.82
CA PRO A 530 -32.53 -4.37 25.69
C PRO A 530 -31.80 -3.85 26.92
N MET A 531 -30.86 -2.93 26.71
CA MET A 531 -30.31 -2.08 27.77
C MET A 531 -31.42 -1.28 28.46
N SER A 532 -31.55 -1.41 29.79
CA SER A 532 -32.48 -0.60 30.58
C SER A 532 -31.97 0.84 30.78
N LEU A 533 -32.88 1.78 31.05
CA LEU A 533 -32.57 3.18 31.37
C LEU A 533 -31.67 3.34 32.62
N THR A 534 -31.65 2.34 33.50
CA THR A 534 -30.85 2.33 34.73
C THR A 534 -29.49 1.66 34.58
N GLU A 535 -29.23 1.03 33.43
CA GLU A 535 -27.98 0.29 33.19
C GLU A 535 -26.89 1.22 32.67
N MET A 536 -25.66 0.98 33.13
CA MET A 536 -24.47 1.66 32.64
C MET A 536 -23.58 0.65 31.90
N ALA A 537 -23.15 1.02 30.71
CA ALA A 537 -22.22 0.23 29.91
C ALA A 537 -21.31 1.14 29.07
N GLY A 538 -20.25 0.55 28.53
CA GLY A 538 -19.30 1.17 27.62
C GLY A 538 -18.02 1.67 28.30
N VAL A 539 -16.95 1.81 27.51
CA VAL A 539 -15.67 2.40 27.94
C VAL A 539 -15.82 3.87 28.34
N VAL A 540 -16.85 4.53 27.82
CA VAL A 540 -17.42 5.76 28.37
C VAL A 540 -18.73 5.36 29.03
N PRO A 541 -18.77 5.16 30.37
CA PRO A 541 -19.97 4.67 31.05
C PRO A 541 -21.18 5.53 30.74
N GLN A 542 -22.18 4.94 30.10
CA GLN A 542 -23.36 5.64 29.62
C GLN A 542 -24.66 4.94 30.05
N GLN A 543 -25.62 5.78 30.48
CA GLN A 543 -27.03 5.44 30.64
C GLN A 543 -27.83 5.93 29.42
N ASN A 544 -29.09 5.47 29.28
CA ASN A 544 -29.99 5.88 28.20
C ASN A 544 -29.48 5.51 26.79
N TRP A 545 -29.22 4.23 26.56
CA TRP A 545 -28.85 3.70 25.25
C TRP A 545 -30.03 3.75 24.26
N ASN A 546 -29.78 4.25 23.04
CA ASN A 546 -30.78 4.27 21.97
C ASN A 546 -30.84 2.89 21.31
N GLY A 547 -31.87 2.10 21.58
CA GLY A 547 -32.03 0.75 21.04
C GLY A 547 -32.42 0.72 19.57
N ALA A 548 -31.51 0.28 18.70
CA ALA A 548 -31.68 0.09 17.27
C ALA A 548 -31.83 -1.40 16.94
N TYR A 549 -33.05 -1.83 16.60
CA TYR A 549 -33.37 -3.24 16.39
C TYR A 549 -33.53 -3.60 14.92
N GLY A 550 -32.99 -4.74 14.53
CA GLY A 550 -33.05 -5.26 13.17
C GLY A 550 -31.78 -5.03 12.37
N ASN A 551 -31.59 -5.79 11.29
CA ASN A 551 -30.43 -5.65 10.41
C ASN A 551 -30.50 -4.39 9.54
N SER A 552 -31.65 -3.71 9.51
CA SER A 552 -31.79 -2.40 8.89
C SER A 552 -32.86 -1.58 9.61
N GLY A 553 -32.74 -0.27 9.55
CA GLY A 553 -33.73 0.62 10.16
C GLY A 553 -33.30 2.07 10.24
N SER A 554 -34.12 2.86 10.93
CA SER A 554 -33.87 4.26 11.21
C SER A 554 -34.44 4.65 12.57
N LEU A 555 -33.69 5.45 13.34
CA LEU A 555 -34.18 6.13 14.53
C LEU A 555 -33.97 7.64 14.38
N GLY A 556 -34.99 8.40 14.75
CA GLY A 556 -34.90 9.85 14.87
C GLY A 556 -34.93 10.29 16.32
N SER A 557 -34.43 11.49 16.60
CA SER A 557 -34.47 12.13 17.93
C SER A 557 -33.77 11.32 19.01
N LEU A 558 -32.53 10.89 18.74
CA LEU A 558 -31.72 10.13 19.69
C LEU A 558 -31.56 10.89 21.01
N VAL A 559 -31.57 10.20 22.13
CA VAL A 559 -31.32 10.81 23.46
C VAL A 559 -29.85 10.76 23.82
N ASP A 560 -29.40 11.75 24.59
CA ASP A 560 -28.07 11.76 25.17
C ASP A 560 -28.02 10.94 26.49
N LYS A 561 -26.83 10.88 27.10
CA LYS A 561 -26.59 10.15 28.37
C LYS A 561 -27.50 10.54 29.52
N SER A 562 -28.06 11.76 29.52
CA SER A 562 -29.00 12.24 30.55
C SER A 562 -30.46 11.84 30.26
N GLY A 563 -30.73 11.24 29.10
CA GLY A 563 -32.07 10.98 28.59
C GLY A 563 -32.70 12.18 27.88
N SER A 564 -31.94 13.26 27.68
CA SER A 564 -32.43 14.45 26.97
C SER A 564 -32.45 14.19 25.47
N THR A 565 -33.58 14.48 24.83
CA THR A 565 -33.73 14.35 23.37
C THR A 565 -32.78 15.28 22.62
N THR A 566 -32.11 14.75 21.61
CA THR A 566 -31.23 15.51 20.71
C THR A 566 -31.85 15.63 19.31
N GLY A 567 -31.17 16.36 18.40
CA GLY A 567 -31.53 16.40 16.98
C GLY A 567 -30.96 15.23 16.15
N ALA A 568 -30.09 14.40 16.74
CA ALA A 568 -29.37 13.38 16.01
C ALA A 568 -30.30 12.26 15.53
N GLN A 569 -29.90 11.64 14.41
CA GLN A 569 -30.60 10.54 13.77
C GLN A 569 -29.61 9.47 13.35
N VAL A 570 -30.06 8.22 13.27
CA VAL A 570 -29.27 7.11 12.74
C VAL A 570 -30.09 6.31 11.74
N THR A 571 -29.44 5.92 10.64
CA THR A 571 -29.91 4.85 9.74
C THR A 571 -28.85 3.77 9.65
N TRP A 572 -29.28 2.52 9.48
CA TRP A 572 -28.34 1.41 9.33
C TRP A 572 -28.87 0.36 8.36
N ALA A 573 -27.92 -0.35 7.73
CA ALA A 573 -28.18 -1.52 6.91
C ALA A 573 -26.99 -2.49 7.02
N ALA A 574 -27.29 -3.75 7.30
CA ALA A 574 -26.37 -4.87 7.40
C ALA A 574 -26.96 -6.10 6.71
N SER A 575 -26.10 -7.02 6.28
CA SER A 575 -26.53 -8.30 5.69
C SER A 575 -27.37 -9.12 6.67
N ASN A 576 -27.03 -9.08 7.96
CA ASN A 576 -27.62 -9.92 8.99
C ASN A 576 -27.54 -9.25 10.39
N MET A 577 -28.11 -9.91 11.40
CA MET A 577 -27.81 -9.67 12.81
C MET A 577 -27.49 -10.98 13.50
N TRP A 578 -26.67 -10.92 14.54
CA TRP A 578 -26.41 -12.08 15.38
C TRP A 578 -26.35 -11.70 16.86
N TYR A 579 -26.07 -12.69 17.70
CA TYR A 579 -25.85 -12.50 19.13
C TYR A 579 -24.78 -13.46 19.65
N THR A 580 -24.06 -13.04 20.68
CA THR A 580 -23.01 -13.85 21.32
C THR A 580 -23.59 -14.78 22.38
N SER A 581 -22.79 -15.76 22.82
CA SER A 581 -23.15 -16.62 23.97
C SER A 581 -22.93 -15.94 25.33
N THR A 582 -22.63 -14.64 25.34
CA THR A 582 -22.37 -13.86 26.54
C THR A 582 -23.59 -13.91 27.48
N PRO A 583 -23.40 -14.24 28.79
CA PRO A 583 -24.50 -14.28 29.75
C PRO A 583 -25.29 -12.98 29.76
N ASP A 584 -26.61 -13.06 29.90
CA ASP A 584 -27.44 -11.85 29.97
C ASP A 584 -27.30 -11.26 31.38
N GLN A 585 -26.44 -10.26 31.52
CA GLN A 585 -26.24 -9.51 32.75
C GLN A 585 -26.25 -8.01 32.44
N PRO A 586 -26.88 -7.20 33.31
CA PRO A 586 -26.89 -5.74 33.14
C PRO A 586 -25.51 -5.13 32.89
N GLY A 587 -25.45 -4.10 32.05
CA GLY A 587 -24.20 -3.40 31.71
C GLY A 587 -23.49 -3.96 30.48
N ASP A 588 -22.15 -4.01 30.49
CA ASP A 588 -21.33 -4.34 29.31
C ASP A 588 -21.69 -5.69 28.67
N PHE A 589 -21.99 -6.70 29.50
CA PHE A 589 -22.37 -8.02 28.99
C PHE A 589 -23.65 -8.01 28.16
N ARG A 590 -24.62 -7.18 28.53
CA ARG A 590 -25.87 -7.01 27.78
C ARG A 590 -25.65 -6.19 26.52
N MET A 591 -24.94 -5.07 26.64
CA MET A 591 -24.57 -4.21 25.51
C MET A 591 -23.83 -4.99 24.41
N MET A 592 -22.90 -5.88 24.79
CA MET A 592 -22.12 -6.67 23.81
C MET A 592 -22.85 -7.92 23.28
N ARG A 593 -24.11 -8.16 23.69
CA ARG A 593 -24.78 -9.42 23.37
C ARG A 593 -25.31 -9.47 21.94
N GLY A 594 -25.90 -8.39 21.43
CA GLY A 594 -26.45 -8.30 20.07
C GLY A 594 -25.58 -7.44 19.16
N TYR A 595 -25.49 -7.78 17.87
CA TYR A 595 -24.72 -6.98 16.91
C TYR A 595 -25.21 -7.10 15.46
N LEU A 596 -24.87 -6.10 14.65
CA LEU A 596 -25.01 -6.13 13.19
C LEU A 596 -23.92 -7.04 12.59
N ASP A 597 -24.34 -7.97 11.73
CA ASP A 597 -23.47 -8.98 11.13
C ASP A 597 -23.40 -8.77 9.62
N ASN A 598 -22.18 -8.61 9.10
CA ASN A 598 -21.92 -8.37 7.69
C ASN A 598 -21.77 -9.69 6.89
N THR A 599 -21.77 -10.84 7.56
CA THR A 599 -21.56 -12.19 7.02
C THR A 599 -20.27 -12.35 6.21
N ASN A 600 -19.33 -11.40 6.31
CA ASN A 600 -18.17 -11.25 5.44
C ASN A 600 -18.50 -11.15 3.93
N THR A 601 -19.71 -10.73 3.56
CA THR A 601 -20.14 -10.63 2.14
C THR A 601 -20.39 -9.20 1.67
N SER A 602 -20.79 -8.30 2.57
CA SER A 602 -21.08 -6.91 2.23
C SER A 602 -20.89 -6.02 3.45
N PRO A 603 -20.33 -4.81 3.32
CA PRO A 603 -20.08 -3.95 4.47
C PRO A 603 -21.38 -3.53 5.17
N THR A 604 -21.36 -3.51 6.50
CA THR A 604 -22.41 -2.87 7.31
C THR A 604 -22.25 -1.36 7.22
N ILE A 605 -23.33 -0.65 6.85
CA ILE A 605 -23.33 0.81 6.76
C ILE A 605 -24.21 1.37 7.88
N VAL A 606 -23.61 2.22 8.72
CA VAL A 606 -24.31 3.01 9.74
C VAL A 606 -24.09 4.49 9.43
N THR A 607 -25.16 5.23 9.24
CA THR A 607 -25.11 6.67 8.97
C THR A 607 -25.73 7.42 10.14
N VAL A 608 -24.92 8.23 10.83
CA VAL A 608 -25.40 9.15 11.86
C VAL A 608 -25.44 10.55 11.28
N SER A 609 -26.55 11.25 11.47
CA SER A 609 -26.78 12.57 10.88
C SER A 609 -27.43 13.53 11.88
N GLN A 610 -27.45 14.82 11.53
CA GLN A 610 -28.01 15.89 12.38
C GLN A 610 -27.42 15.93 13.79
N LEU A 611 -26.14 15.58 13.90
CA LEU A 611 -25.42 15.64 15.16
C LEU A 611 -25.44 17.09 15.70
N PRO A 612 -25.60 17.31 17.03
CA PRO A 612 -25.74 18.65 17.57
C PRO A 612 -24.49 19.51 17.35
N ASN A 613 -24.66 20.70 16.75
CA ASN A 613 -23.57 21.66 16.47
C ASN A 613 -22.74 22.13 17.69
N ALA A 614 -23.17 21.79 18.92
CA ALA A 614 -22.41 22.04 20.13
C ALA A 614 -21.05 21.31 20.18
N PHE A 615 -20.82 20.38 19.26
CA PHE A 615 -19.59 19.58 19.15
C PHE A 615 -19.01 19.75 17.75
N ALA A 616 -17.99 20.59 17.60
CA ALA A 616 -17.22 20.69 16.35
C ALA A 616 -16.31 19.47 16.11
N HIS A 617 -16.13 18.64 17.14
CA HIS A 617 -15.30 17.44 17.16
C HIS A 617 -16.03 16.34 17.93
N TYR A 618 -15.99 15.11 17.42
CA TYR A 618 -16.56 13.93 18.06
C TYR A 618 -15.49 12.86 18.21
N ASP A 619 -15.42 12.23 19.38
CA ASP A 619 -14.80 10.92 19.54
C ASP A 619 -15.85 9.85 19.20
N VAL A 620 -15.48 8.86 18.39
CA VAL A 620 -16.36 7.77 17.98
C VAL A 620 -15.84 6.47 18.60
N TYR A 621 -16.68 5.84 19.42
CA TYR A 621 -16.39 4.55 20.02
C TYR A 621 -17.22 3.47 19.32
N VAL A 622 -16.53 2.51 18.70
CA VAL A 622 -17.17 1.35 18.05
C VAL A 622 -16.87 0.12 18.89
N TYR A 623 -17.94 -0.50 19.42
CA TYR A 623 -17.86 -1.77 20.11
C TYR A 623 -18.12 -2.88 19.10
N PHE A 624 -17.27 -3.91 19.10
CA PHE A 624 -17.43 -5.05 18.21
C PHE A 624 -17.13 -6.35 18.95
N ASP A 625 -17.80 -7.41 18.51
CA ASP A 625 -17.65 -8.77 19.03
C ASP A 625 -17.97 -9.77 17.90
N GLY A 626 -17.74 -11.06 18.13
CA GLY A 626 -18.05 -12.13 17.19
C GLY A 626 -18.51 -13.40 17.89
N GLY A 627 -19.30 -14.23 17.20
CA GLY A 627 -19.89 -15.44 17.79
C GLY A 627 -18.91 -16.58 18.11
N ASN A 628 -17.65 -16.48 17.67
CA ASN A 628 -16.65 -17.52 17.87
C ASN A 628 -15.67 -17.13 18.99
N GLY A 629 -15.59 -17.96 20.03
CA GLY A 629 -14.81 -17.69 21.25
C GLY A 629 -13.35 -18.17 21.22
N THR A 630 -12.87 -18.72 20.10
CA THR A 630 -11.54 -19.33 19.98
C THR A 630 -10.54 -18.54 19.13
N VAL A 631 -10.90 -17.34 18.66
CA VAL A 631 -10.08 -16.52 17.76
C VAL A 631 -9.93 -15.10 18.28
N GLU A 632 -8.76 -14.48 18.05
CA GLU A 632 -8.60 -13.03 18.14
C GLU A 632 -9.59 -12.35 17.19
N ARG A 633 -10.22 -11.27 17.65
CA ARG A 633 -11.29 -10.58 16.91
C ARG A 633 -10.75 -9.27 16.36
N LEU A 634 -10.82 -9.11 15.05
CA LEU A 634 -10.44 -7.89 14.32
C LEU A 634 -11.69 -7.26 13.72
N GLY A 635 -11.96 -6.01 14.12
CA GLY A 635 -13.00 -5.20 13.53
C GLY A 635 -12.40 -4.22 12.52
N ASN A 636 -12.68 -4.42 11.23
CA ASN A 636 -12.35 -3.45 10.19
C ASN A 636 -13.52 -2.49 10.03
N TYR A 637 -13.31 -1.21 10.37
CA TYR A 637 -14.32 -0.16 10.22
C TYR A 637 -13.73 1.06 9.53
N ARG A 638 -14.60 1.81 8.85
CA ARG A 638 -14.27 3.09 8.23
C ARG A 638 -15.26 4.13 8.73
N ILE A 639 -14.73 5.26 9.20
CA ILE A 639 -15.52 6.43 9.54
C ILE A 639 -15.36 7.43 8.40
N LEU A 640 -16.48 7.81 7.79
CA LEU A 640 -16.56 8.80 6.73
C LEU A 640 -17.28 10.03 7.26
N THR A 641 -16.74 11.22 6.97
CA THR A 641 -17.43 12.47 7.21
C THR A 641 -18.10 12.96 5.93
N SER A 642 -19.03 13.92 6.03
CA SER A 642 -19.64 14.55 4.85
C SER A 642 -18.64 15.28 3.95
N GLN A 643 -17.41 15.56 4.43
CA GLN A 643 -16.33 16.15 3.64
C GLN A 643 -15.55 15.11 2.82
N ASP A 644 -15.57 13.83 3.22
CA ASP A 644 -14.89 12.74 2.50
C ASP A 644 -15.74 12.18 1.35
N ALA A 645 -17.01 12.59 1.26
CA ALA A 645 -17.98 12.17 0.25
C ALA A 645 -18.10 13.14 -0.94
N SER A 646 -17.30 14.22 -0.95
CA SER A 646 -17.16 15.18 -2.05
C SER A 646 -15.81 15.04 -2.71
#